data_AF-A0A958APV3-F1
#
_entry.id   AF-A0A958APV3-F1
#
_cell.length_a   1.000
_cell.length_b   1.000
_cell.length_c   1.000
_cell.angle_alpha   90.00
_cell.angle_beta   90.00
_cell.angle_gamma   90.00
#
_symmetry.space_group_name_H-M   'P 1'
#
loop_
_entity.id
_entity.type
_entity.pdbx_description
1 polymer ?
#
loop_
_entity_poly.entity_id
_entity_poly.type
_entity_poly.pdbx_seq_one_letter_code
_entity_poly.pdbx_strand_id
1 'polypeptide(L)'
;MNRIILCTITFISWGVLSSCTMVISSQPQQTDASLSAVEQIITPYETSTTTPTQVAIDIPLTITASATLDQPEETSTSDQTDVSLSPTITLSVTSISLTATLTSTPQKVTNLTAATPTILASMSTPTLSPAPATVSTEITSVISDTEESPNVYETTLIINTFDYEPALIPSSPEDLVYPYPRMDHNKIGPPLLKSYRAIVLENRYLRLTVLPDLGGRIYRWVDKASGKNLFYENPVIKPTTWGNRGWWLATGGMEWALPLDEHGLSEASPWDYKLHQGSDSAGITLTDTEENSGLISEIGISVDDEHAYFTLSPRIYNPTQQPVNYKFWINGMFGLGSQQPSAGIDLVLPGEQVTVHSTSDSSLPGEGQLMDWPVFSGQDFSAYDNWDKYLGVFAAPTAQEDYMGAYNHQTNLGVARIFPHLLAKGAKIFGPGDLSPALWTTDDSRYFELWGGLAPTFWDEVILEPDAWVAWQEKWYTIGDMGGFSFANDEAALNLGLTESSVQVAAASTYPIDSQLVLWQNGQEVIRWPSSLTPENPFRGSYTPLNNDVSQWGLSLLDETGREVASLGQTGTITAANASTAAIPAAFNQMVPTSTPTPAPTLQNFEPVPTPTATPQNLDPLPPELFVTTIPIQPTVAGTPTPTPMKLVPWEWDPRLDDFGIEITRAEAEPGQPVYRLISARYLDEAEAKGLHHVFVEVLDEDGQRIVGQPVTLAWSDGEGTMITEDKPYPEYAASTPLYGEIAEAKYEVEVKDALGDKISGLGLPGKRHVSYQLTFQRGVEVTADPVPPATDPSSPTPEATSTPTSTIVDKDGVIWDSRLDDLGITISTATPVADQPLFKLVKVEYQNQHESQGLHHVFVEVLDENGQRILGQPVNLAWPDGEGTMITEDKPYPEYAANSPMYGEIAEAKYEVSVKDAPSDKISGLGLPGKRHVNYFLTFQRKSE
;
A
#
# COMPACT_ATOMS: atom_id res chain seq x y z
N MET A 1 28.34 -57.58 -16.48
CA MET A 1 29.46 -58.28 -15.81
C MET A 1 30.14 -57.30 -14.86
N ASN A 2 30.80 -57.80 -13.82
CA ASN A 2 31.58 -57.10 -12.79
C ASN A 2 30.91 -55.92 -12.04
N ARG A 3 30.53 -56.22 -10.80
CA ARG A 3 30.16 -55.28 -9.75
C ARG A 3 31.43 -54.71 -9.11
N ILE A 4 31.39 -53.46 -8.64
CA ILE A 4 32.04 -53.09 -7.37
C ILE A 4 31.00 -52.34 -6.52
N ILE A 5 30.76 -52.87 -5.32
CA ILE A 5 30.01 -52.25 -4.24
C ILE A 5 31.03 -52.01 -3.13
N LEU A 6 31.07 -50.82 -2.55
CA LEU A 6 31.84 -50.53 -1.34
C LEU A 6 31.08 -49.52 -0.49
N CYS A 7 30.21 -50.05 0.37
CA CYS A 7 29.81 -49.35 1.59
C CYS A 7 30.76 -49.75 2.71
N THR A 8 31.01 -48.85 3.65
CA THR A 8 31.43 -49.23 5.01
C THR A 8 30.65 -48.37 5.98
N ILE A 9 29.98 -49.01 6.92
CA ILE A 9 29.11 -48.39 7.92
C ILE A 9 29.63 -48.81 9.29
N THR A 10 29.60 -47.90 10.27
CA THR A 10 29.56 -48.28 11.69
C THR A 10 28.46 -47.47 12.38
N PHE A 11 27.83 -48.04 13.39
CA PHE A 11 26.42 -47.81 13.74
C PHE A 11 26.22 -47.70 15.27
N ILE A 12 25.09 -47.06 15.65
CA ILE A 12 24.31 -47.16 16.92
C ILE A 12 24.69 -46.08 17.96
N SER A 13 23.75 -45.23 18.40
CA SER A 13 22.57 -45.62 19.19
C SER A 13 21.19 -45.01 18.86
N TRP A 14 20.24 -45.89 18.46
CA TRP A 14 18.75 -45.84 18.65
C TRP A 14 17.96 -44.63 18.11
N GLY A 15 16.97 -44.74 17.20
CA GLY A 15 16.40 -45.89 16.47
C GLY A 15 15.64 -45.42 15.19
N VAL A 16 15.51 -46.24 14.13
CA VAL A 16 14.34 -47.12 13.83
C VAL A 16 13.08 -46.28 13.52
N LEU A 17 12.49 -46.22 12.30
CA LEU A 17 12.32 -47.22 11.22
C LEU A 17 12.21 -46.55 9.82
N SER A 18 12.56 -47.28 8.75
CA SER A 18 12.15 -46.98 7.36
C SER A 18 11.10 -47.99 6.87
N SER A 19 10.31 -47.63 5.86
CA SER A 19 9.58 -48.57 4.99
C SER A 19 9.92 -48.32 3.51
N CYS A 20 9.88 -49.38 2.70
CA CYS A 20 10.26 -49.42 1.28
C CYS A 20 9.18 -50.09 0.40
N THR A 21 9.36 -49.98 -0.93
CA THR A 21 8.79 -50.78 -2.06
C THR A 21 7.29 -50.63 -2.40
N MET A 22 6.80 -50.90 -3.63
CA MET A 22 7.41 -51.62 -4.78
C MET A 22 7.04 -51.10 -6.20
N VAL A 23 8.05 -51.09 -7.09
CA VAL A 23 8.11 -51.34 -8.56
C VAL A 23 6.85 -51.90 -9.27
N ILE A 24 6.64 -51.54 -10.56
CA ILE A 24 6.60 -52.42 -11.78
C ILE A 24 6.25 -51.51 -13.01
N SER A 25 7.06 -51.29 -14.07
CA SER A 25 7.75 -52.14 -15.09
C SER A 25 7.01 -52.23 -16.44
N SER A 26 7.68 -51.89 -17.55
CA SER A 26 7.90 -52.82 -18.68
C SER A 26 9.01 -52.30 -19.63
N GLN A 27 9.63 -53.22 -20.39
CA GLN A 27 10.79 -53.01 -21.27
C GLN A 27 10.40 -53.21 -22.76
N PRO A 28 11.24 -52.79 -23.73
CA PRO A 28 10.80 -52.49 -25.10
C PRO A 28 10.82 -53.70 -26.06
N GLN A 29 10.21 -53.54 -27.24
CA GLN A 29 10.48 -54.35 -28.43
C GLN A 29 11.06 -53.50 -29.56
N GLN A 30 12.17 -53.96 -30.14
CA GLN A 30 12.62 -53.58 -31.48
C GLN A 30 12.01 -54.52 -32.52
N THR A 31 11.69 -53.98 -33.70
CA THR A 31 11.68 -54.71 -34.98
C THR A 31 12.30 -53.84 -36.07
N ASP A 32 12.92 -54.49 -37.05
CA ASP A 32 13.86 -53.89 -38.01
C ASP A 32 13.24 -53.24 -39.27
N ALA A 33 14.08 -52.39 -39.89
CA ALA A 33 14.10 -51.99 -41.31
C ALA A 33 12.92 -51.16 -41.86
N SER A 34 13.16 -49.92 -42.31
CA SER A 34 13.98 -49.66 -43.50
C SER A 34 14.45 -48.20 -43.61
N LEU A 35 15.63 -48.00 -44.21
CA LEU A 35 16.32 -46.72 -44.33
C LEU A 35 16.00 -46.00 -45.65
N SER A 36 15.79 -44.68 -45.58
CA SER A 36 16.12 -43.75 -46.67
C SER A 36 16.52 -42.38 -46.11
N ALA A 37 17.84 -42.11 -46.13
CA ALA A 37 18.57 -40.83 -46.25
C ALA A 37 18.00 -39.54 -45.59
N VAL A 38 18.78 -38.66 -44.95
CA VAL A 38 20.18 -38.26 -45.21
C VAL A 38 20.87 -37.89 -43.88
N GLU A 39 22.16 -38.24 -43.72
CA GLU A 39 23.00 -37.82 -42.59
C GLU A 39 23.44 -36.34 -42.70
N GLN A 40 23.40 -35.60 -41.60
CA GLN A 40 24.13 -34.33 -41.49
C GLN A 40 25.63 -34.60 -41.39
N ILE A 41 26.41 -34.03 -42.31
CA ILE A 41 27.87 -33.97 -42.19
C ILE A 41 28.27 -32.56 -41.74
N ILE A 42 29.00 -32.49 -40.63
CA ILE A 42 29.74 -31.31 -40.19
C ILE A 42 31.07 -31.26 -40.97
N THR A 43 31.37 -30.13 -41.62
CA THR A 43 32.74 -29.65 -41.86
C THR A 43 32.69 -28.17 -42.27
N PRO A 44 33.73 -27.37 -41.96
CA PRO A 44 33.68 -25.91 -42.07
C PRO A 44 33.96 -25.44 -43.50
N TYR A 45 33.53 -24.22 -43.83
CA TYR A 45 33.97 -23.52 -45.04
C TYR A 45 34.78 -22.26 -44.72
N GLU A 46 35.91 -22.14 -45.40
CA GLU A 46 36.85 -21.04 -45.24
C GLU A 46 36.35 -19.72 -45.85
N THR A 47 36.88 -18.65 -45.29
CA THR A 47 36.87 -17.27 -45.78
C THR A 47 36.95 -17.11 -47.31
N SER A 48 36.08 -16.28 -47.87
CA SER A 48 36.38 -15.51 -49.08
C SER A 48 36.38 -14.02 -48.74
N THR A 49 37.39 -13.30 -49.24
CA THR A 49 37.74 -11.94 -48.78
C THR A 49 37.28 -10.87 -49.75
N THR A 50 36.40 -9.98 -49.29
CA THR A 50 36.18 -8.65 -49.90
C THR A 50 36.05 -7.61 -48.79
N THR A 51 37.13 -6.86 -48.56
CA THR A 51 37.22 -5.79 -47.56
C THR A 51 36.47 -4.53 -48.01
N PRO A 52 35.52 -3.99 -47.22
CA PRO A 52 35.20 -2.57 -47.24
C PRO A 52 36.21 -1.82 -46.36
N THR A 53 36.78 -0.75 -46.88
CA THR A 53 37.85 0.03 -46.24
C THR A 53 37.41 0.63 -44.92
N GLN A 54 38.01 0.19 -43.81
CA GLN A 54 37.85 0.84 -42.51
C GLN A 54 38.55 2.20 -42.55
N VAL A 55 37.79 3.30 -42.47
CA VAL A 55 38.37 4.64 -42.28
C VAL A 55 38.68 4.79 -40.80
N ALA A 56 39.92 4.50 -40.42
CA ALA A 56 40.42 4.89 -39.10
C ALA A 56 40.51 6.42 -39.03
N ILE A 57 39.76 7.02 -38.12
CA ILE A 57 39.90 8.44 -37.77
C ILE A 57 40.76 8.50 -36.51
N ASP A 58 42.08 8.60 -36.69
CA ASP A 58 42.98 8.89 -35.59
C ASP A 58 42.74 10.33 -35.09
N ILE A 59 42.08 10.46 -33.94
CA ILE A 59 41.97 11.72 -33.21
C ILE A 59 43.11 11.75 -32.17
N PRO A 60 44.12 12.62 -32.31
CA PRO A 60 45.24 12.64 -31.38
C PRO A 60 44.81 13.21 -30.02
N LEU A 61 44.71 12.34 -29.01
CA LEU A 61 44.54 12.75 -27.62
C LEU A 61 45.86 13.33 -27.07
N THR A 62 45.81 14.54 -26.52
CA THR A 62 46.95 15.14 -25.80
C THR A 62 46.57 15.33 -24.33
N ILE A 63 47.21 14.57 -23.44
CA ILE A 63 47.00 14.66 -21.99
C ILE A 63 48.17 15.44 -21.39
N THR A 64 47.88 16.46 -20.58
CA THR A 64 48.88 17.21 -19.82
C THR A 64 48.62 17.01 -18.34
N ALA A 65 49.60 16.46 -17.61
CA ALA A 65 49.52 16.24 -16.16
C ALA A 65 50.65 16.97 -15.44
N SER A 66 50.39 17.46 -14.23
CA SER A 66 51.38 18.09 -13.34
C SER A 66 51.35 17.40 -11.98
N ALA A 67 52.51 17.16 -11.38
CA ALA A 67 52.63 16.52 -10.08
C ALA A 67 53.24 17.48 -9.06
N THR A 68 52.68 17.48 -7.85
CA THR A 68 53.18 18.25 -6.70
C THR A 68 53.58 17.29 -5.59
N LEU A 69 54.70 17.54 -4.92
CA LEU A 69 55.12 16.78 -3.74
C LEU A 69 54.92 17.64 -2.50
N ASP A 70 54.08 17.19 -1.57
CA ASP A 70 54.05 17.71 -0.20
C ASP A 70 54.90 16.83 0.73
N GLN A 71 55.54 17.46 1.72
CA GLN A 71 56.33 16.82 2.76
C GLN A 71 55.64 17.07 4.11
N PRO A 72 55.40 16.04 4.94
CA PRO A 72 54.85 16.23 6.28
C PRO A 72 55.91 16.76 7.27
N GLU A 73 55.52 17.66 8.18
CA GLU A 73 56.33 18.03 9.35
C GLU A 73 56.25 16.93 10.43
N GLU A 74 57.39 16.55 11.01
CA GLU A 74 57.44 15.65 12.17
C GLU A 74 57.28 16.40 13.49
N THR A 75 56.42 15.89 14.38
CA THR A 75 56.57 16.08 15.83
C THR A 75 56.53 14.73 16.55
N SER A 76 57.55 14.47 17.36
CA SER A 76 57.86 13.17 17.94
C SER A 76 57.11 12.83 19.24
N THR A 77 56.67 11.57 19.39
CA THR A 77 57.02 10.72 20.55
C THR A 77 56.84 9.23 20.20
N SER A 78 57.59 8.36 20.88
CA SER A 78 57.84 6.96 20.53
C SER A 78 56.84 5.94 21.08
N ASP A 79 56.46 4.94 20.27
CA ASP A 79 56.94 3.56 20.47
C ASP A 79 56.81 2.71 19.19
N GLN A 80 57.58 1.61 19.08
CA GLN A 80 57.76 0.86 17.83
C GLN A 80 56.85 -0.36 17.64
N THR A 81 56.22 -0.49 16.46
CA THR A 81 56.15 -1.74 15.68
C THR A 81 56.21 -1.44 14.18
N ASP A 82 56.83 -2.34 13.42
CA ASP A 82 57.32 -2.11 12.05
C ASP A 82 56.31 -2.59 10.99
N VAL A 83 55.82 -1.69 10.13
CA VAL A 83 55.05 -2.01 8.89
C VAL A 83 55.46 -1.04 7.78
N SER A 84 55.89 -1.56 6.63
CA SER A 84 56.39 -0.72 5.54
C SER A 84 55.27 0.00 4.79
N LEU A 85 55.34 1.33 4.71
CA LEU A 85 54.53 2.15 3.80
C LEU A 85 55.33 2.53 2.56
N SER A 86 54.74 2.32 1.38
CA SER A 86 55.23 2.86 0.11
C SER A 86 54.59 4.24 -0.14
N PRO A 87 55.29 5.21 -0.73
CA PRO A 87 54.73 6.54 -0.96
C PRO A 87 53.69 6.53 -2.09
N THR A 88 52.47 6.96 -1.79
CA THR A 88 51.41 7.18 -2.79
C THR A 88 51.70 8.46 -3.59
N ILE A 89 51.77 8.35 -4.92
CA ILE A 89 51.81 9.51 -5.82
C ILE A 89 50.39 9.78 -6.32
N THR A 90 49.80 10.88 -5.88
CA THR A 90 48.49 11.32 -6.38
C THR A 90 48.66 12.14 -7.66
N LEU A 91 48.15 11.63 -8.79
CA LEU A 91 48.08 12.36 -10.06
C LEU A 91 46.68 12.95 -10.23
N SER A 92 46.58 14.27 -10.39
CA SER A 92 45.34 14.96 -10.74
C SER A 92 45.35 15.40 -12.21
N VAL A 93 44.31 15.03 -12.95
CA VAL A 93 44.09 15.44 -14.35
C VAL A 93 43.15 16.63 -14.35
N THR A 94 43.63 17.80 -14.77
CA THR A 94 42.88 19.06 -14.62
C THR A 94 42.10 19.50 -15.86
N SER A 95 42.30 18.89 -17.03
CA SER A 95 41.43 19.07 -18.21
C SER A 95 41.68 18.03 -19.31
N ILE A 96 40.64 17.75 -20.11
CA ILE A 96 40.70 17.04 -21.40
C ILE A 96 40.06 17.94 -22.47
N SER A 97 40.57 17.95 -23.69
CA SER A 97 40.03 18.77 -24.78
C SER A 97 40.09 18.03 -26.12
N LEU A 98 39.00 18.08 -26.88
CA LEU A 98 38.87 17.52 -28.23
C LEU A 98 38.61 18.65 -29.22
N THR A 99 39.19 18.57 -30.42
CA THR A 99 38.95 19.57 -31.48
C THR A 99 38.92 18.87 -32.84
N ALA A 100 37.75 18.83 -33.47
CA ALA A 100 37.58 18.30 -34.82
C ALA A 100 37.55 19.44 -35.84
N THR A 101 38.27 19.27 -36.96
CA THR A 101 38.26 20.24 -38.08
C THR A 101 37.82 19.53 -39.36
N LEU A 102 36.73 19.99 -39.98
CA LEU A 102 36.21 19.42 -41.22
C LEU A 102 36.64 20.25 -42.43
N THR A 103 37.18 19.58 -43.45
CA THR A 103 37.34 20.14 -44.80
C THR A 103 36.93 19.10 -45.83
N SER A 104 36.04 19.46 -46.76
CA SER A 104 35.68 18.61 -47.90
C SER A 104 35.64 19.42 -49.20
N THR A 105 35.99 18.76 -50.31
CA THR A 105 36.00 19.33 -51.66
C THR A 105 35.31 18.33 -52.60
N PRO A 106 34.44 18.76 -53.54
CA PRO A 106 33.47 17.84 -54.14
C PRO A 106 33.97 17.16 -55.42
N GLN A 107 33.46 15.95 -55.71
CA GLN A 107 33.42 15.39 -57.05
C GLN A 107 32.03 14.88 -57.44
N LYS A 108 31.85 14.63 -58.74
CA LYS A 108 30.64 14.89 -59.52
C LYS A 108 30.30 13.71 -60.44
N VAL A 109 29.04 13.29 -60.51
CA VAL A 109 28.52 12.38 -61.57
C VAL A 109 27.14 12.84 -62.08
N THR A 110 26.86 12.61 -63.37
CA THR A 110 25.76 13.16 -64.21
C THR A 110 25.34 12.08 -65.24
N ASN A 111 24.10 11.90 -65.72
CA ASN A 111 22.80 12.61 -65.65
C ASN A 111 21.66 11.54 -65.85
N LEU A 112 20.34 11.80 -65.83
CA LEU A 112 19.52 12.32 -66.95
C LEU A 112 18.02 12.43 -66.59
N THR A 113 17.44 13.63 -66.79
CA THR A 113 16.12 14.01 -67.41
C THR A 113 14.92 13.05 -67.45
N ALA A 114 13.63 13.47 -67.43
CA ALA A 114 12.87 14.72 -67.13
C ALA A 114 11.35 14.41 -67.28
N ALA A 115 10.39 15.11 -66.64
CA ALA A 115 9.56 16.17 -67.26
C ALA A 115 8.49 16.75 -66.29
N THR A 116 7.93 17.93 -66.60
CA THR A 116 7.08 18.82 -65.76
C THR A 116 5.64 19.00 -66.34
N PRO A 117 4.64 19.62 -65.66
CA PRO A 117 4.49 21.09 -65.50
C PRO A 117 4.06 21.55 -64.06
N THR A 118 4.40 22.71 -63.45
CA THR A 118 4.36 24.17 -63.81
C THR A 118 2.93 24.77 -63.75
N ILE A 119 2.61 25.79 -62.92
CA ILE A 119 2.78 27.26 -63.20
C ILE A 119 2.60 28.15 -61.93
N LEU A 120 3.56 29.09 -61.71
CA LEU A 120 3.54 30.52 -61.24
C LEU A 120 2.46 31.07 -60.26
N ALA A 121 2.66 32.14 -59.46
CA ALA A 121 3.77 33.07 -59.09
C ALA A 121 3.36 33.83 -57.76
N SER A 122 4.09 34.74 -57.09
CA SER A 122 5.13 35.72 -57.50
C SER A 122 5.92 36.36 -56.32
N MET A 123 7.23 36.61 -56.51
CA MET A 123 8.08 37.74 -56.00
C MET A 123 8.11 38.07 -54.47
N SER A 124 9.20 38.50 -53.81
CA SER A 124 10.51 39.06 -54.23
C SER A 124 11.57 38.92 -53.10
N THR A 125 12.86 39.04 -53.43
CA THR A 125 14.01 39.07 -52.47
C THR A 125 14.25 40.49 -51.91
N PRO A 126 14.80 40.67 -50.68
CA PRO A 126 16.27 40.77 -50.55
C PRO A 126 16.93 40.40 -49.19
N THR A 127 18.26 40.18 -49.26
CA THR A 127 19.31 40.40 -48.23
C THR A 127 19.40 39.55 -46.95
N LEU A 128 20.66 39.33 -46.55
CA LEU A 128 21.13 38.55 -45.39
C LEU A 128 20.96 39.30 -44.05
N SER A 129 20.49 38.58 -43.03
CA SER A 129 20.65 38.87 -41.59
C SER A 129 20.59 37.54 -40.82
N PRO A 130 20.89 37.46 -39.51
CA PRO A 130 21.67 36.36 -38.95
C PRO A 130 20.88 35.07 -38.69
N ALA A 131 21.63 34.03 -38.30
CA ALA A 131 21.10 32.71 -37.93
C ALA A 131 19.92 32.81 -36.94
N PRO A 132 18.92 31.90 -37.02
CA PRO A 132 17.79 31.92 -36.11
C PRO A 132 18.29 31.74 -34.68
N ALA A 133 17.94 32.71 -33.81
CA ALA A 133 18.11 32.53 -32.39
C ALA A 133 17.27 31.32 -31.96
N THR A 134 17.84 30.46 -31.11
CA THR A 134 17.08 29.45 -30.38
C THR A 134 16.04 30.18 -29.55
N VAL A 135 14.77 30.11 -29.96
CA VAL A 135 13.67 30.59 -29.13
C VAL A 135 13.49 29.55 -28.04
N SER A 136 14.23 29.71 -26.95
CA SER A 136 13.79 29.20 -25.66
C SER A 136 12.47 29.89 -25.36
N THR A 137 11.37 29.16 -25.49
CA THR A 137 10.06 29.62 -25.03
C THR A 137 10.08 29.57 -23.51
N GLU A 138 10.73 30.54 -22.88
CA GLU A 138 10.50 30.82 -21.46
C GLU A 138 9.04 31.24 -21.32
N ILE A 139 8.21 30.25 -20.98
CA ILE A 139 6.88 30.51 -20.43
C ILE A 139 7.15 31.09 -19.05
N THR A 140 7.28 32.42 -18.97
CA THR A 140 7.18 33.13 -17.70
C THR A 140 5.72 33.06 -17.27
N SER A 141 5.30 31.91 -16.76
CA SER A 141 4.05 31.79 -16.01
C SER A 141 4.19 32.69 -14.80
N VAL A 142 3.43 33.80 -14.82
CA VAL A 142 3.03 34.43 -13.58
C VAL A 142 2.17 33.38 -12.88
N ILE A 143 2.71 32.71 -11.86
CA ILE A 143 1.94 31.79 -11.04
C ILE A 143 0.88 32.65 -10.33
N SER A 144 -0.33 32.59 -10.86
CA SER A 144 -1.52 32.89 -10.08
C SER A 144 -1.77 31.68 -9.18
N ASP A 145 -1.97 31.92 -7.88
CA ASP A 145 -2.45 30.93 -6.91
C ASP A 145 -3.91 30.54 -7.20
N THR A 146 -4.15 29.98 -8.37
CA THR A 146 -5.30 29.14 -8.65
C THR A 146 -4.87 27.72 -8.33
N GLU A 147 -5.32 27.20 -7.20
CA GLU A 147 -5.16 25.78 -6.88
C GLU A 147 -5.71 24.96 -8.05
N GLU A 148 -4.86 24.16 -8.69
CA GLU A 148 -5.29 23.33 -9.83
C GLU A 148 -6.15 22.18 -9.31
N SER A 149 -7.47 22.38 -9.35
CA SER A 149 -8.45 21.33 -9.10
C SER A 149 -8.17 20.09 -9.98
N PRO A 150 -8.40 18.87 -9.45
CA PRO A 150 -8.28 17.62 -10.19
C PRO A 150 -8.96 17.68 -11.55
N ASN A 151 -8.24 17.27 -12.59
CA ASN A 151 -8.67 17.41 -13.97
C ASN A 151 -8.29 16.18 -14.80
N VAL A 152 -9.20 15.71 -15.64
CA VAL A 152 -8.95 14.65 -16.62
C VAL A 152 -9.36 15.09 -18.03
N TYR A 153 -8.45 14.93 -19.00
CA TYR A 153 -8.70 15.33 -20.38
C TYR A 153 -7.92 14.52 -21.41
N GLU A 154 -8.47 14.43 -22.62
CA GLU A 154 -7.82 13.79 -23.75
C GLU A 154 -6.81 14.72 -24.44
N THR A 155 -5.71 14.15 -24.91
CA THR A 155 -4.70 14.79 -25.73
C THR A 155 -4.08 13.75 -26.68
N THR A 156 -2.96 14.09 -27.32
CA THR A 156 -2.24 13.22 -28.24
C THR A 156 -0.75 13.28 -27.95
N LEU A 157 -0.11 12.11 -27.86
CA LEU A 157 1.34 12.00 -27.85
C LEU A 157 1.85 11.51 -29.19
N ILE A 158 2.97 12.06 -29.65
CA ILE A 158 3.72 11.58 -30.80
C ILE A 158 4.99 10.94 -30.26
N ILE A 159 5.16 9.64 -30.49
CA ILE A 159 6.26 8.83 -29.98
C ILE A 159 6.94 8.17 -31.18
N ASN A 160 8.26 7.97 -31.12
CA ASN A 160 8.93 7.12 -32.11
C ASN A 160 8.54 5.66 -31.85
N THR A 161 8.04 4.96 -32.86
CA THR A 161 7.62 3.56 -32.73
C THR A 161 8.21 2.76 -33.89
N PHE A 162 8.89 1.65 -33.60
CA PHE A 162 9.33 0.71 -34.64
C PHE A 162 8.13 0.21 -35.46
N ASP A 163 8.27 0.12 -36.78
CA ASP A 163 7.22 -0.39 -37.66
C ASP A 163 7.08 -1.93 -37.50
N TYR A 164 6.47 -2.36 -36.39
CA TYR A 164 6.39 -3.75 -35.96
C TYR A 164 5.09 -4.45 -36.40
N GLU A 165 4.02 -3.70 -36.71
CA GLU A 165 2.73 -4.27 -37.14
C GLU A 165 2.86 -5.20 -38.36
N PRO A 166 3.66 -4.90 -39.41
CA PRO A 166 3.90 -5.81 -40.54
C PRO A 166 4.70 -7.08 -40.18
N ALA A 167 5.31 -7.13 -38.99
CA ALA A 167 6.05 -8.29 -38.49
C ALA A 167 5.17 -9.27 -37.71
N LEU A 168 3.93 -8.91 -37.37
CA LEU A 168 3.01 -9.76 -36.62
C LEU A 168 2.59 -10.99 -37.45
N ILE A 169 2.62 -12.16 -36.82
CA ILE A 169 2.21 -13.45 -37.38
C ILE A 169 1.05 -13.99 -36.52
N PRO A 170 -0.11 -14.33 -37.10
CA PRO A 170 -1.17 -15.00 -36.34
C PRO A 170 -0.67 -16.28 -35.66
N SER A 171 -0.99 -16.45 -34.38
CA SER A 171 -0.83 -17.71 -33.65
C SER A 171 -1.82 -18.76 -34.19
N SER A 172 -1.52 -20.05 -34.00
CA SER A 172 -2.50 -21.12 -34.26
C SER A 172 -3.33 -21.41 -32.98
N PRO A 173 -4.54 -21.99 -33.08
CA PRO A 173 -5.39 -22.29 -31.92
C PRO A 173 -4.79 -23.27 -30.90
N GLU A 174 -3.71 -23.95 -31.25
CA GLU A 174 -2.94 -24.85 -30.37
C GLU A 174 -1.78 -24.14 -29.65
N ASP A 175 -1.54 -22.86 -29.95
CA ASP A 175 -0.53 -22.03 -29.28
C ASP A 175 -1.08 -21.51 -27.94
N LEU A 176 -0.25 -21.57 -26.89
CA LEU A 176 -0.63 -21.11 -25.55
C LEU A 176 -0.99 -19.63 -25.49
N VAL A 177 -0.49 -18.83 -26.44
CA VAL A 177 -0.76 -17.38 -26.55
C VAL A 177 -1.86 -17.04 -27.55
N TYR A 178 -2.64 -18.01 -28.05
CA TYR A 178 -3.75 -17.73 -28.96
C TYR A 178 -4.84 -16.89 -28.26
N PRO A 179 -5.42 -15.85 -28.90
CA PRO A 179 -5.28 -15.47 -30.31
C PRO A 179 -4.18 -14.43 -30.62
N TYR A 180 -3.34 -14.07 -29.66
CA TYR A 180 -2.34 -13.01 -29.83
C TYR A 180 -1.23 -13.38 -30.81
N PRO A 181 -0.78 -12.43 -31.65
CA PRO A 181 0.20 -12.72 -32.68
C PRO A 181 1.61 -13.00 -32.10
N ARG A 182 2.31 -13.94 -32.74
CA ARG A 182 3.78 -14.08 -32.70
C ARG A 182 4.42 -12.98 -33.57
N MET A 183 5.76 -12.91 -33.62
CA MET A 183 6.49 -11.89 -34.40
C MET A 183 7.63 -12.48 -35.25
N ASP A 184 7.74 -12.04 -36.51
CA ASP A 184 8.91 -12.23 -37.36
C ASP A 184 9.88 -11.08 -37.15
N HIS A 185 10.84 -11.25 -36.25
CA HIS A 185 11.84 -10.23 -35.91
C HIS A 185 12.63 -9.69 -37.12
N ASN A 186 12.68 -10.40 -38.25
CA ASN A 186 13.35 -9.95 -39.47
C ASN A 186 12.52 -8.94 -40.30
N LYS A 187 11.25 -8.72 -39.95
CA LYS A 187 10.32 -7.83 -40.66
C LYS A 187 10.04 -6.51 -39.92
N ILE A 188 10.58 -6.33 -38.72
CA ILE A 188 10.44 -5.08 -37.96
C ILE A 188 11.12 -3.96 -38.77
N GLY A 189 10.33 -2.96 -39.17
CA GLY A 189 10.83 -1.78 -39.86
C GLY A 189 11.46 -0.75 -38.92
N PRO A 190 12.06 0.34 -39.46
CA PRO A 190 12.67 1.39 -38.65
C PRO A 190 11.64 2.13 -37.77
N PRO A 191 12.09 2.89 -36.75
CA PRO A 191 11.20 3.76 -35.99
C PRO A 191 10.60 4.87 -36.86
N LEU A 192 9.29 5.09 -36.68
CA LEU A 192 8.47 6.12 -37.32
C LEU A 192 7.75 6.93 -36.23
N LEU A 193 7.46 8.21 -36.50
CA LEU A 193 6.62 9.01 -35.60
C LEU A 193 5.18 8.51 -35.67
N LYS A 194 4.69 7.87 -34.60
CA LYS A 194 3.31 7.39 -34.46
C LYS A 194 2.56 8.26 -33.45
N SER A 195 1.31 8.54 -33.77
CA SER A 195 0.39 9.33 -32.96
C SER A 195 -0.46 8.40 -32.10
N TYR A 196 -0.55 8.67 -30.81
CA TYR A 196 -1.30 7.88 -29.83
C TYR A 196 -2.29 8.78 -29.08
N ARG A 197 -3.49 8.25 -28.79
CA ARG A 197 -4.40 8.83 -27.81
C ARG A 197 -3.72 8.80 -26.45
N ALA A 198 -3.78 9.92 -25.75
CA ALA A 198 -3.23 10.06 -24.41
C ALA A 198 -4.26 10.73 -23.51
N ILE A 199 -4.41 10.25 -22.28
CA ILE A 199 -5.26 10.86 -21.27
C ILE A 199 -4.36 11.46 -20.21
N VAL A 200 -4.52 12.76 -19.95
CA VAL A 200 -3.84 13.41 -18.84
C VAL A 200 -4.77 13.41 -17.63
N LEU A 201 -4.23 13.00 -16.49
CA LEU A 201 -4.89 13.05 -15.19
C LEU A 201 -3.97 13.81 -14.24
N GLU A 202 -4.44 14.89 -13.64
CA GLU A 202 -3.59 15.75 -12.80
C GLU A 202 -4.36 16.46 -11.70
N ASN A 203 -3.66 16.73 -10.58
CA ASN A 203 -4.06 17.61 -9.50
C ASN A 203 -2.92 18.62 -9.23
N ARG A 204 -2.95 19.37 -8.13
CA ARG A 204 -1.89 20.32 -7.75
C ARG A 204 -0.48 19.72 -7.61
N TYR A 205 -0.35 18.44 -7.26
CA TYR A 205 0.93 17.79 -6.93
C TYR A 205 1.52 16.94 -8.05
N LEU A 206 0.69 16.29 -8.87
CA LEU A 206 1.19 15.35 -9.88
C LEU A 206 0.43 15.42 -11.21
N ARG A 207 1.06 14.92 -12.26
CA ARG A 207 0.45 14.70 -13.59
C ARG A 207 0.82 13.33 -14.13
N LEU A 208 -0.18 12.49 -14.35
CA LEU A 208 -0.06 11.23 -15.07
C LEU A 208 -0.36 11.43 -16.57
N THR A 209 0.20 10.57 -17.41
CA THR A 209 -0.24 10.43 -18.80
C THR A 209 -0.46 8.96 -19.13
N VAL A 210 -1.72 8.60 -19.34
CA VAL A 210 -2.17 7.23 -19.68
C VAL A 210 -2.23 7.07 -21.20
N LEU A 211 -1.88 5.89 -21.70
CA LEU A 211 -1.97 5.53 -23.12
C LEU A 211 -2.96 4.37 -23.32
N PRO A 212 -4.26 4.65 -23.56
CA PRO A 212 -5.26 3.62 -23.86
C PRO A 212 -4.86 2.73 -25.05
N ASP A 213 -4.18 3.29 -26.05
CA ASP A 213 -3.74 2.58 -27.26
C ASP A 213 -2.61 1.55 -27.02
N LEU A 214 -2.03 1.48 -25.82
CA LEU A 214 -0.87 0.62 -25.47
C LEU A 214 -1.09 -0.10 -24.13
N GLY A 215 -2.11 -0.94 -24.07
CA GLY A 215 -2.43 -1.75 -22.88
C GLY A 215 -3.02 -0.95 -21.72
N GLY A 216 -3.55 0.24 -21.98
CA GLY A 216 -4.04 1.14 -20.91
C GLY A 216 -2.98 1.60 -19.91
N ARG A 217 -1.68 1.53 -20.27
CA ARG A 217 -0.55 1.80 -19.37
C ARG A 217 -0.46 3.26 -18.93
N ILE A 218 0.12 3.51 -17.76
CA ILE A 218 0.53 4.87 -17.35
C ILE A 218 1.94 5.15 -17.90
N TYR A 219 2.08 5.94 -18.96
CA TYR A 219 3.35 6.16 -19.65
C TYR A 219 4.26 7.20 -18.98
N ARG A 220 3.68 8.22 -18.33
CA ARG A 220 4.43 9.25 -17.58
C ARG A 220 3.79 9.52 -16.23
N TRP A 221 4.62 9.87 -15.25
CA TRP A 221 4.22 10.38 -13.95
C TRP A 221 5.17 11.51 -13.56
N VAL A 222 4.71 12.74 -13.74
CA VAL A 222 5.44 13.94 -13.35
C VAL A 222 5.03 14.33 -11.94
N ASP A 223 6.02 14.40 -11.05
CA ASP A 223 5.92 15.15 -9.80
C ASP A 223 6.02 16.65 -10.12
N LYS A 224 5.00 17.44 -9.76
CA LYS A 224 4.96 18.88 -10.04
C LYS A 224 5.89 19.67 -9.13
N ALA A 225 6.26 19.16 -7.95
CA ALA A 225 7.18 19.85 -7.04
C ALA A 225 8.61 19.93 -7.60
N SER A 226 9.15 18.80 -8.05
CA SER A 226 10.48 18.73 -8.69
C SER A 226 10.47 18.96 -10.20
N GLY A 227 9.30 18.83 -10.85
CA GLY A 227 9.14 18.88 -12.30
C GLY A 227 9.69 17.66 -13.04
N LYS A 228 9.98 16.55 -12.33
CA LYS A 228 10.65 15.35 -12.87
C LYS A 228 9.65 14.22 -13.13
N ASN A 229 9.95 13.39 -14.14
CA ASN A 229 9.21 12.15 -14.39
C ASN A 229 9.78 11.01 -13.53
N LEU A 230 8.93 10.29 -12.81
CA LEU A 230 9.31 9.13 -12.01
C LEU A 230 9.49 7.88 -12.87
N PHE A 231 8.58 7.66 -13.83
CA PHE A 231 8.64 6.50 -14.71
C PHE A 231 9.77 6.62 -15.73
N TYR A 232 10.27 5.46 -16.15
CA TYR A 232 11.06 5.35 -17.36
C TYR A 232 10.16 5.57 -18.58
N GLU A 233 10.27 6.76 -19.16
CA GLU A 233 9.67 7.09 -20.44
C GLU A 233 10.61 6.64 -21.56
N ASN A 234 10.32 5.51 -22.20
CA ASN A 234 11.14 5.01 -23.30
C ASN A 234 11.04 6.00 -24.49
N PRO A 235 12.16 6.58 -24.98
CA PRO A 235 12.14 7.52 -26.09
C PRO A 235 11.75 6.88 -27.44
N VAL A 236 11.71 5.54 -27.49
CA VAL A 236 11.25 4.77 -28.64
C VAL A 236 10.47 3.52 -28.21
N ILE A 237 9.26 3.34 -28.72
CA ILE A 237 8.47 2.13 -28.54
C ILE A 237 9.04 1.04 -29.45
N LYS A 238 9.53 -0.05 -28.85
CA LYS A 238 10.32 -1.06 -29.55
C LYS A 238 9.94 -2.49 -29.14
N PRO A 239 9.67 -3.40 -30.08
CA PRO A 239 9.52 -4.81 -29.75
C PRO A 239 10.86 -5.43 -29.34
N THR A 240 10.86 -6.20 -28.26
CA THR A 240 12.00 -7.00 -27.79
C THR A 240 11.78 -8.48 -28.09
N THR A 241 12.76 -9.33 -27.80
CA THR A 241 12.62 -10.81 -27.85
C THR A 241 12.14 -11.42 -26.52
N TRP A 242 11.66 -10.62 -25.57
CA TRP A 242 11.15 -11.07 -24.27
C TRP A 242 9.65 -11.39 -24.31
N GLY A 243 9.07 -11.80 -23.18
CA GLY A 243 7.63 -12.07 -23.06
C GLY A 243 7.16 -13.41 -23.67
N ASN A 244 6.06 -13.93 -23.14
CA ASN A 244 5.58 -15.30 -23.40
C ASN A 244 5.22 -15.58 -24.87
N ARG A 245 4.78 -14.56 -25.61
CA ARG A 245 4.54 -14.66 -27.06
C ARG A 245 5.81 -14.56 -27.93
N GLY A 246 6.99 -14.48 -27.32
CA GLY A 246 8.28 -14.35 -28.01
C GLY A 246 8.58 -12.93 -28.51
N TRP A 247 7.78 -11.97 -28.04
CA TRP A 247 8.06 -10.53 -28.12
C TRP A 247 7.23 -9.78 -27.06
N TRP A 248 7.80 -8.69 -26.53
CA TRP A 248 7.18 -7.73 -25.62
C TRP A 248 7.39 -6.33 -26.18
N LEU A 249 6.41 -5.44 -26.02
CA LEU A 249 6.51 -4.06 -26.50
C LEU A 249 7.13 -3.11 -25.46
N ALA A 250 8.46 -2.98 -25.47
CA ALA A 250 9.17 -2.08 -24.57
C ALA A 250 8.74 -0.63 -24.76
N THR A 251 7.87 -0.18 -23.85
CA THR A 251 7.31 1.18 -23.83
C THR A 251 7.69 1.92 -22.56
N GLY A 252 8.02 1.20 -21.47
CA GLY A 252 8.16 1.79 -20.14
C GLY A 252 6.80 2.19 -19.55
N GLY A 253 6.84 3.09 -18.56
CA GLY A 253 5.67 3.45 -17.77
C GLY A 253 5.29 2.38 -16.73
N MET A 254 3.99 2.25 -16.45
CA MET A 254 3.40 1.20 -15.62
C MET A 254 2.38 0.40 -16.42
N GLU A 255 2.58 -0.92 -16.51
CA GLU A 255 1.75 -1.85 -17.29
C GLU A 255 1.09 -2.96 -16.44
N TRP A 256 0.09 -3.63 -17.03
CA TRP A 256 -0.73 -4.66 -16.41
C TRP A 256 -0.45 -6.01 -17.09
N ALA A 257 0.20 -6.93 -16.39
CA ALA A 257 0.50 -8.27 -16.88
C ALA A 257 -0.64 -9.24 -16.51
N LEU A 258 -1.48 -9.55 -17.48
CA LEU A 258 -2.56 -10.55 -17.44
C LEU A 258 -2.50 -11.39 -18.73
N PRO A 259 -2.76 -12.72 -18.70
CA PRO A 259 -3.00 -13.59 -17.55
C PRO A 259 -1.73 -14.34 -17.09
N LEU A 260 -0.55 -13.96 -17.59
CA LEU A 260 0.71 -14.70 -17.47
C LEU A 260 1.72 -13.99 -16.56
N ASP A 261 2.70 -14.78 -16.10
CA ASP A 261 3.77 -14.41 -15.16
C ASP A 261 4.42 -13.05 -15.44
N GLU A 262 4.94 -12.84 -16.65
CA GLU A 262 5.59 -11.60 -17.08
C GLU A 262 4.88 -10.98 -18.29
N HIS A 263 4.73 -9.66 -18.24
CA HIS A 263 4.27 -8.74 -19.30
C HIS A 263 2.86 -8.98 -19.88
N GLY A 264 2.20 -10.09 -19.55
CA GLY A 264 0.87 -10.42 -20.06
C GLY A 264 0.82 -10.63 -21.58
N LEU A 265 -0.34 -10.36 -22.18
CA LEU A 265 -0.58 -10.47 -23.63
C LEU A 265 -1.21 -9.22 -24.27
N SER A 266 -1.90 -8.37 -23.49
CA SER A 266 -2.62 -7.19 -23.99
C SER A 266 -1.82 -5.87 -23.97
N GLU A 267 -0.53 -5.89 -23.63
CA GLU A 267 0.28 -4.69 -23.36
C GLU A 267 0.53 -3.79 -24.59
N ALA A 268 0.31 -4.34 -25.78
CA ALA A 268 0.37 -3.66 -27.08
C ALA A 268 -1.01 -3.39 -27.72
N SER A 269 -2.10 -3.78 -27.05
CA SER A 269 -3.48 -3.69 -27.56
C SER A 269 -4.17 -2.41 -27.07
N PRO A 270 -5.10 -1.82 -27.84
CA PRO A 270 -5.92 -0.71 -27.36
C PRO A 270 -6.96 -1.19 -26.35
N TRP A 271 -7.08 -0.49 -25.22
CA TRP A 271 -8.09 -0.72 -24.19
C TRP A 271 -9.24 0.30 -24.31
N ASP A 272 -10.44 -0.10 -23.91
CA ASP A 272 -11.57 0.82 -23.72
C ASP A 272 -11.38 1.64 -22.44
N TYR A 273 -12.02 2.81 -22.35
CA TYR A 273 -11.99 3.63 -21.14
C TYR A 273 -13.20 4.52 -20.95
N LYS A 274 -13.40 4.94 -19.69
CA LYS A 274 -14.35 5.95 -19.25
C LYS A 274 -13.64 6.96 -18.35
N LEU A 275 -13.81 8.25 -18.64
CA LEU A 275 -13.31 9.34 -17.81
C LEU A 275 -14.33 9.70 -16.72
N HIS A 276 -13.84 10.10 -15.55
CA HIS A 276 -14.65 10.56 -14.42
C HIS A 276 -14.12 11.92 -13.95
N GLN A 277 -15.00 12.91 -13.80
CA GLN A 277 -14.65 14.25 -13.36
C GLN A 277 -15.61 14.67 -12.25
N GLY A 278 -15.09 14.76 -11.02
CA GLY A 278 -15.75 15.35 -9.86
C GLY A 278 -15.36 16.82 -9.67
N SER A 279 -15.73 17.37 -8.51
CA SER A 279 -15.31 18.70 -8.03
C SER A 279 -13.99 18.67 -7.26
N ASP A 280 -13.78 17.56 -6.55
CA ASP A 280 -12.70 17.24 -5.60
C ASP A 280 -11.76 16.14 -6.15
N SER A 281 -12.08 15.58 -7.30
CA SER A 281 -11.47 14.35 -7.80
C SER A 281 -11.58 14.24 -9.32
N ALA A 282 -10.64 13.53 -9.92
CA ALA A 282 -10.66 13.17 -11.33
C ALA A 282 -10.10 11.76 -11.50
N GLY A 283 -10.47 11.09 -12.59
CA GLY A 283 -9.99 9.74 -12.85
C GLY A 283 -10.37 9.15 -14.20
N ILE A 284 -9.90 7.93 -14.41
CA ILE A 284 -10.16 7.11 -15.58
C ILE A 284 -10.34 5.65 -15.14
N THR A 285 -11.33 4.96 -15.69
CA THR A 285 -11.41 3.50 -15.66
C THR A 285 -11.06 2.98 -17.04
N LEU A 286 -10.09 2.07 -17.13
CA LEU A 286 -9.72 1.35 -18.34
C LEU A 286 -10.26 -0.08 -18.27
N THR A 287 -10.62 -0.67 -19.40
CA THR A 287 -11.17 -2.03 -19.46
C THR A 287 -10.64 -2.81 -20.66
N ASP A 288 -10.30 -4.08 -20.42
CA ASP A 288 -9.95 -5.06 -21.44
C ASP A 288 -10.58 -6.41 -21.14
N THR A 289 -10.85 -7.19 -22.18
CA THR A 289 -11.22 -8.61 -22.08
C THR A 289 -10.08 -9.42 -22.66
N GLU A 290 -9.32 -10.07 -21.79
CA GLU A 290 -8.13 -10.82 -22.16
C GLU A 290 -8.57 -12.05 -23.00
N GLU A 291 -8.28 -12.03 -24.30
CA GLU A 291 -8.88 -12.96 -25.28
C GLU A 291 -8.47 -14.44 -25.11
N ASN A 292 -7.37 -14.75 -24.41
CA ASN A 292 -6.91 -16.12 -24.17
C ASN A 292 -7.67 -16.80 -23.04
N SER A 293 -7.85 -16.12 -21.91
CA SER A 293 -8.52 -16.63 -20.70
C SER A 293 -9.99 -16.25 -20.58
N GLY A 294 -10.42 -15.19 -21.26
CA GLY A 294 -11.75 -14.60 -21.12
C GLY A 294 -11.94 -13.75 -19.85
N LEU A 295 -10.88 -13.50 -19.08
CA LEU A 295 -10.92 -12.63 -17.90
C LEU A 295 -11.08 -11.16 -18.31
N ILE A 296 -11.86 -10.42 -17.52
CA ILE A 296 -12.02 -8.97 -17.69
C ILE A 296 -11.12 -8.27 -16.68
N SER A 297 -10.27 -7.36 -17.17
CA SER A 297 -9.50 -6.44 -16.35
C SER A 297 -10.16 -5.06 -16.38
N GLU A 298 -10.42 -4.50 -15.20
CA GLU A 298 -10.88 -3.13 -15.00
C GLU A 298 -9.85 -2.41 -14.12
N ILE A 299 -9.23 -1.34 -14.63
CA ILE A 299 -8.19 -0.60 -13.92
C ILE A 299 -8.66 0.84 -13.72
N GLY A 300 -9.04 1.17 -12.49
CA GLY A 300 -9.29 2.55 -12.07
C GLY A 300 -8.00 3.28 -11.73
N ILE A 301 -7.88 4.53 -12.15
CA ILE A 301 -6.80 5.45 -11.76
C ILE A 301 -7.45 6.79 -11.39
N SER A 302 -7.19 7.31 -10.20
CA SER A 302 -7.75 8.59 -9.74
C SER A 302 -6.76 9.45 -8.95
N VAL A 303 -7.01 10.76 -8.94
CA VAL A 303 -6.36 11.75 -8.06
C VAL A 303 -7.45 12.60 -7.40
N ASP A 304 -7.20 13.04 -6.16
CA ASP A 304 -8.03 14.00 -5.42
C ASP A 304 -7.32 15.36 -5.30
N ASP A 305 -7.94 16.36 -4.66
CA ASP A 305 -7.39 17.71 -4.48
C ASP A 305 -6.51 17.86 -3.23
N GLU A 306 -6.61 16.92 -2.28
CA GLU A 306 -5.93 16.96 -0.99
C GLU A 306 -4.52 16.32 -1.02
N HIS A 307 -4.34 15.22 -1.78
CA HIS A 307 -3.19 14.31 -1.66
C HIS A 307 -2.24 14.26 -2.87
N ALA A 308 -0.95 14.04 -2.59
CA ALA A 308 0.13 13.85 -3.56
C ALA A 308 0.36 12.39 -3.98
N TYR A 309 -0.66 11.53 -3.86
CA TYR A 309 -0.69 10.20 -4.48
C TYR A 309 -1.65 10.16 -5.66
N PHE A 310 -1.51 9.14 -6.50
CA PHE A 310 -2.63 8.60 -7.26
C PHE A 310 -3.09 7.28 -6.65
N THR A 311 -4.38 7.03 -6.70
CA THR A 311 -4.98 5.74 -6.33
C THR A 311 -5.13 4.89 -7.58
N LEU A 312 -4.64 3.66 -7.51
CA LEU A 312 -4.82 2.61 -8.50
C LEU A 312 -5.82 1.60 -7.93
N SER A 313 -6.87 1.27 -8.70
CA SER A 313 -7.96 0.39 -8.27
C SER A 313 -8.15 -0.75 -9.27
N PRO A 314 -7.34 -1.82 -9.23
CA PRO A 314 -7.51 -2.97 -10.10
C PRO A 314 -8.71 -3.83 -9.69
N ARG A 315 -9.40 -4.37 -10.69
CA ARG A 315 -10.41 -5.41 -10.55
C ARG A 315 -10.27 -6.44 -11.66
N ILE A 316 -10.20 -7.71 -11.30
CA ILE A 316 -10.21 -8.84 -12.24
C ILE A 316 -11.49 -9.64 -12.03
N TYR A 317 -12.23 -9.92 -13.11
CA TYR A 317 -13.50 -10.64 -13.08
C TYR A 317 -13.46 -11.82 -14.06
N ASN A 318 -13.99 -12.98 -13.64
CA ASN A 318 -14.16 -14.15 -14.47
C ASN A 318 -15.64 -14.28 -14.93
N PRO A 319 -16.00 -13.79 -16.13
CA PRO A 319 -17.34 -13.99 -16.71
C PRO A 319 -17.53 -15.39 -17.31
N THR A 320 -16.53 -16.27 -17.24
CA THR A 320 -16.59 -17.60 -17.88
C THR A 320 -17.24 -18.63 -16.95
N GLN A 321 -17.80 -19.69 -17.53
CA GLN A 321 -18.43 -20.76 -16.75
C GLN A 321 -17.42 -21.75 -16.12
N GLN A 322 -16.12 -21.49 -16.16
CA GLN A 322 -15.07 -22.39 -15.63
C GLN A 322 -14.08 -21.63 -14.74
N PRO A 323 -13.45 -22.28 -13.75
CA PRO A 323 -12.36 -21.66 -13.01
C PRO A 323 -11.18 -21.37 -13.94
N VAL A 324 -10.52 -20.23 -13.75
CA VAL A 324 -9.37 -19.81 -14.55
C VAL A 324 -8.15 -19.66 -13.65
N ASN A 325 -7.09 -20.43 -13.95
CA ASN A 325 -5.75 -20.19 -13.40
C ASN A 325 -5.14 -18.98 -14.13
N TYR A 326 -4.65 -18.00 -13.38
CA TYR A 326 -4.08 -16.77 -13.95
C TYR A 326 -3.02 -16.16 -13.03
N LYS A 327 -2.29 -15.20 -13.59
CA LYS A 327 -1.51 -14.19 -12.88
C LYS A 327 -2.06 -12.82 -13.20
N PHE A 328 -1.99 -11.93 -12.22
CA PHE A 328 -2.08 -10.50 -12.46
C PHE A 328 -0.94 -9.80 -11.74
N TRP A 329 -0.20 -8.97 -12.48
CA TRP A 329 0.82 -8.08 -11.92
C TRP A 329 0.72 -6.66 -12.46
N ILE A 330 0.93 -5.70 -11.58
CA ILE A 330 1.31 -4.32 -11.90
C ILE A 330 2.83 -4.28 -12.02
N ASN A 331 3.36 -3.74 -13.11
CA ASN A 331 4.79 -3.53 -13.29
C ASN A 331 5.07 -2.07 -13.60
N GLY A 332 5.75 -1.35 -12.70
CA GLY A 332 6.22 0.01 -12.93
C GLY A 332 7.71 0.03 -13.27
N MET A 333 8.06 0.55 -14.45
CA MET A 333 9.44 0.85 -14.84
C MET A 333 9.82 2.27 -14.41
N PHE A 334 10.90 2.42 -13.64
CA PHE A 334 11.29 3.68 -13.02
C PHE A 334 12.65 4.20 -13.49
N GLY A 335 12.71 5.52 -13.64
CA GLY A 335 13.93 6.31 -13.81
C GLY A 335 14.21 7.26 -12.63
N LEU A 336 13.18 7.59 -11.85
CA LEU A 336 13.22 8.52 -10.71
C LEU A 336 13.94 9.83 -11.05
N GLY A 337 13.51 10.49 -12.12
CA GLY A 337 14.11 11.74 -12.61
C GLY A 337 15.44 11.57 -13.36
N SER A 338 15.89 10.34 -13.62
CA SER A 338 17.06 10.01 -14.43
C SER A 338 16.69 9.09 -15.60
N GLN A 339 17.38 9.26 -16.74
CA GLN A 339 17.36 8.31 -17.86
C GLN A 339 18.47 7.24 -17.74
N GLN A 340 19.28 7.31 -16.68
CA GLN A 340 20.35 6.37 -16.35
C GLN A 340 20.31 6.00 -14.85
N PRO A 341 19.20 5.40 -14.35
CA PRO A 341 19.15 4.85 -12.99
C PRO A 341 20.16 3.70 -12.86
N SER A 342 21.29 3.96 -12.21
CA SER A 342 22.38 2.98 -12.02
C SER A 342 23.32 3.27 -10.85
N ALA A 343 23.23 4.44 -10.23
CA ALA A 343 24.07 4.81 -9.09
C ALA A 343 23.28 5.72 -8.12
N GLY A 344 23.50 5.55 -6.83
CA GLY A 344 22.77 6.19 -5.74
C GLY A 344 21.27 5.83 -5.70
N ILE A 345 20.89 4.59 -6.01
CA ILE A 345 19.50 4.12 -5.84
C ILE A 345 19.42 3.11 -4.69
N ASP A 346 18.60 3.43 -3.69
CA ASP A 346 18.21 2.52 -2.62
C ASP A 346 16.88 1.85 -3.01
N LEU A 347 16.80 0.53 -2.84
CA LEU A 347 15.63 -0.31 -3.13
C LEU A 347 14.98 -0.76 -1.82
N VAL A 348 13.68 -0.50 -1.67
CA VAL A 348 12.90 -0.84 -0.48
C VAL A 348 11.93 -1.97 -0.82
N LEU A 349 12.13 -3.13 -0.17
CA LEU A 349 11.33 -4.33 -0.37
C LEU A 349 10.90 -4.91 1.00
N PRO A 350 9.63 -5.34 1.16
CA PRO A 350 9.09 -5.72 2.46
C PRO A 350 9.43 -7.17 2.84
N GLY A 351 10.54 -7.36 3.57
CA GLY A 351 10.93 -8.64 4.19
C GLY A 351 12.42 -8.73 4.52
N GLU A 352 12.81 -9.76 5.29
CA GLU A 352 14.22 -10.04 5.64
C GLU A 352 14.90 -11.04 4.67
N GLN A 353 14.15 -11.63 3.75
CA GLN A 353 14.64 -12.56 2.74
C GLN A 353 13.95 -12.34 1.40
N VAL A 354 14.62 -12.76 0.32
CA VAL A 354 14.07 -12.77 -1.03
C VAL A 354 14.29 -14.10 -1.73
N THR A 355 13.40 -14.44 -2.66
CA THR A 355 13.57 -15.56 -3.60
C THR A 355 14.11 -15.02 -4.92
N VAL A 356 15.25 -15.54 -5.37
CA VAL A 356 15.84 -15.15 -6.66
C VAL A 356 14.96 -15.67 -7.81
N HIS A 357 14.43 -14.75 -8.61
CA HIS A 357 13.74 -15.05 -9.86
C HIS A 357 14.72 -15.38 -10.98
N SER A 358 15.71 -14.51 -11.19
CA SER A 358 16.57 -14.58 -12.36
C SER A 358 17.86 -13.83 -12.08
N THR A 359 19.01 -14.36 -12.48
CA THR A 359 20.30 -13.66 -12.36
C THR A 359 21.31 -14.16 -13.41
N SER A 360 22.18 -13.28 -13.92
CA SER A 360 23.42 -13.68 -14.62
C SER A 360 24.60 -13.84 -13.66
N ASP A 361 24.42 -13.54 -12.36
CA ASP A 361 25.48 -13.67 -11.38
C ASP A 361 25.56 -15.03 -10.70
N SER A 362 26.58 -15.78 -11.09
CA SER A 362 26.92 -17.10 -10.55
C SER A 362 27.43 -17.08 -9.11
N SER A 363 27.61 -15.90 -8.50
CA SER A 363 27.92 -15.76 -7.06
C SER A 363 26.67 -15.81 -6.18
N LEU A 364 25.50 -15.51 -6.76
CA LEU A 364 24.22 -15.45 -6.07
C LEU A 364 23.51 -16.81 -6.07
N PRO A 365 22.50 -17.00 -5.19
CA PRO A 365 21.59 -18.13 -5.27
C PRO A 365 20.91 -18.20 -6.65
N GLY A 366 20.62 -19.42 -7.11
CA GLY A 366 19.96 -19.64 -8.40
C GLY A 366 18.45 -19.38 -8.36
N GLU A 367 17.80 -19.50 -9.52
CA GLU A 367 16.33 -19.43 -9.65
C GLU A 367 15.62 -20.31 -8.59
N GLY A 368 14.63 -19.72 -7.91
CA GLY A 368 13.83 -20.37 -6.86
C GLY A 368 14.57 -20.57 -5.53
N GLN A 369 15.78 -20.02 -5.35
CA GLN A 369 16.54 -20.11 -4.11
C GLN A 369 16.43 -18.84 -3.27
N LEU A 370 16.50 -18.99 -1.95
CA LEU A 370 16.47 -17.89 -0.99
C LEU A 370 17.83 -17.17 -0.90
N MET A 371 17.76 -15.86 -0.70
CA MET A 371 18.86 -14.95 -0.43
C MET A 371 18.46 -14.07 0.77
N ASP A 372 19.34 -13.87 1.74
CA ASP A 372 19.12 -12.92 2.83
C ASP A 372 19.04 -11.48 2.28
N TRP A 373 18.16 -10.65 2.84
CA TRP A 373 17.89 -9.30 2.36
C TRP A 373 17.93 -8.27 3.52
N PRO A 374 18.47 -7.06 3.30
CA PRO A 374 19.13 -6.61 2.08
C PRO A 374 20.60 -7.05 1.96
N VAL A 375 21.23 -7.52 3.04
CA VAL A 375 22.65 -7.87 3.05
C VAL A 375 22.87 -9.36 2.80
N PHE A 376 23.50 -9.70 1.67
CA PHE A 376 23.92 -11.07 1.34
C PHE A 376 25.44 -11.15 1.17
N SER A 377 26.07 -12.14 1.80
CA SER A 377 27.53 -12.36 1.75
C SER A 377 28.41 -11.14 2.10
N GLY A 378 27.86 -10.18 2.86
CA GLY A 378 28.53 -8.93 3.26
C GLY A 378 28.40 -7.78 2.26
N GLN A 379 27.61 -7.93 1.20
CA GLN A 379 27.24 -6.89 0.25
C GLN A 379 25.76 -6.53 0.41
N ASP A 380 25.44 -5.24 0.32
CA ASP A 380 24.09 -4.70 0.48
C ASP A 380 23.39 -4.62 -0.89
N PHE A 381 22.40 -5.48 -1.12
CA PHE A 381 21.63 -5.53 -2.36
C PHE A 381 20.43 -4.57 -2.37
N SER A 382 20.15 -3.83 -1.28
CA SER A 382 19.24 -2.67 -1.38
C SER A 382 19.87 -1.54 -2.18
N ALA A 383 21.19 -1.34 -2.08
CA ALA A 383 21.92 -0.41 -2.92
C ALA A 383 22.07 -0.97 -4.35
N TYR A 384 21.39 -0.35 -5.31
CA TYR A 384 21.40 -0.77 -6.73
C TYR A 384 22.79 -0.70 -7.36
N ASP A 385 23.67 0.16 -6.84
CA ASP A 385 25.08 0.30 -7.20
C ASP A 385 25.88 -1.01 -7.06
N ASN A 386 25.38 -1.97 -6.27
CA ASN A 386 25.96 -3.31 -6.11
C ASN A 386 25.50 -4.33 -7.17
N TRP A 387 24.62 -3.95 -8.09
CA TRP A 387 24.02 -4.84 -9.10
C TRP A 387 24.80 -4.76 -10.43
N ASP A 388 26.02 -5.31 -10.45
CA ASP A 388 26.88 -5.42 -11.65
C ASP A 388 26.23 -6.14 -12.84
N LYS A 389 25.20 -6.94 -12.55
CA LYS A 389 24.57 -7.93 -13.43
C LYS A 389 23.06 -7.91 -13.24
N TYR A 390 22.31 -8.39 -14.23
CA TYR A 390 20.85 -8.45 -14.06
C TYR A 390 20.47 -9.36 -12.90
N LEU A 391 19.47 -8.92 -12.14
CA LEU A 391 18.91 -9.64 -11.00
C LEU A 391 17.41 -9.35 -10.92
N GLY A 392 16.63 -10.38 -10.59
CA GLY A 392 15.21 -10.28 -10.25
C GLY A 392 14.97 -11.03 -8.96
N VAL A 393 14.24 -10.43 -8.02
CA VAL A 393 13.99 -10.97 -6.68
C VAL A 393 12.55 -10.70 -6.24
N PHE A 394 11.91 -11.70 -5.60
CA PHE A 394 10.61 -11.57 -4.91
C PHE A 394 10.83 -11.44 -3.40
N ALA A 395 10.02 -10.65 -2.70
CA ALA A 395 9.91 -10.72 -1.24
C ALA A 395 9.52 -12.15 -0.81
N ALA A 396 10.23 -12.74 0.15
CA ALA A 396 10.04 -14.11 0.58
C ALA A 396 9.58 -14.21 2.05
N PRO A 397 8.62 -15.10 2.39
CA PRO A 397 7.87 -15.99 1.47
C PRO A 397 6.78 -15.27 0.67
N THR A 398 6.46 -14.03 1.02
CA THR A 398 5.51 -13.10 0.40
C THR A 398 5.88 -11.69 0.88
N ALA A 399 5.34 -10.62 0.32
CA ALA A 399 5.43 -9.29 0.96
C ALA A 399 4.94 -9.37 2.42
N GLN A 400 5.72 -8.80 3.36
CA GLN A 400 5.44 -8.84 4.81
C GLN A 400 4.87 -7.52 5.37
N GLU A 401 4.91 -6.45 4.59
CA GLU A 401 4.50 -5.09 4.98
C GLU A 401 3.74 -4.45 3.81
N ASP A 402 2.87 -3.48 4.10
CA ASP A 402 2.01 -2.82 3.11
C ASP A 402 2.74 -1.79 2.20
N TYR A 403 4.08 -1.80 2.15
CA TYR A 403 4.85 -0.86 1.33
C TYR A 403 6.08 -1.45 0.63
N MET A 404 6.41 -0.88 -0.51
CA MET A 404 7.69 -1.08 -1.22
C MET A 404 8.04 0.19 -2.01
N GLY A 405 9.26 0.29 -2.53
CA GLY A 405 9.63 1.43 -3.36
C GLY A 405 11.11 1.54 -3.67
N ALA A 406 11.54 2.74 -4.01
CA ALA A 406 12.95 3.06 -4.26
C ALA A 406 13.21 4.56 -4.07
N TYR A 407 14.46 4.94 -3.79
CA TYR A 407 14.88 6.33 -3.67
C TYR A 407 16.18 6.59 -4.44
N ASN A 408 16.22 7.64 -5.25
CA ASN A 408 17.39 8.05 -6.02
C ASN A 408 18.04 9.30 -5.38
N HIS A 409 19.20 9.11 -4.75
CA HIS A 409 20.00 10.15 -4.09
C HIS A 409 20.64 11.16 -5.05
N GLN A 410 20.78 10.83 -6.33
CA GLN A 410 21.30 11.78 -7.32
C GLN A 410 20.24 12.80 -7.75
N THR A 411 18.97 12.40 -7.74
CA THR A 411 17.83 13.24 -8.14
C THR A 411 17.01 13.74 -6.96
N ASN A 412 17.28 13.25 -5.74
CA ASN A 412 16.48 13.42 -4.53
C ASN A 412 15.00 13.03 -4.71
N LEU A 413 14.75 12.00 -5.52
CA LEU A 413 13.41 11.57 -5.89
C LEU A 413 13.25 10.08 -5.60
N GLY A 414 12.23 9.73 -4.82
CA GLY A 414 11.81 8.36 -4.60
C GLY A 414 10.37 8.11 -4.99
N VAL A 415 9.97 6.85 -4.91
CA VAL A 415 8.61 6.36 -5.08
C VAL A 415 8.26 5.42 -3.94
N ALA A 416 7.05 5.54 -3.41
CA ALA A 416 6.43 4.53 -2.58
C ALA A 416 5.18 3.96 -3.27
N ARG A 417 5.03 2.64 -3.18
CA ARG A 417 3.81 1.88 -3.46
C ARG A 417 3.26 1.43 -2.11
N ILE A 418 2.02 1.81 -1.80
CA ILE A 418 1.28 1.36 -0.62
C ILE A 418 0.17 0.41 -1.08
N PHE A 419 0.14 -0.81 -0.57
CA PHE A 419 -0.72 -1.89 -1.06
C PHE A 419 -1.08 -2.90 0.03
N PRO A 420 -2.28 -3.52 0.02
CA PRO A 420 -2.67 -4.49 1.03
C PRO A 420 -1.96 -5.84 0.81
N HIS A 421 -0.84 -6.07 1.48
CA HIS A 421 0.06 -7.20 1.21
C HIS A 421 -0.58 -8.58 1.44
N LEU A 422 -1.56 -8.68 2.33
CA LEU A 422 -2.31 -9.92 2.57
C LEU A 422 -3.12 -10.39 1.35
N LEU A 423 -3.47 -9.45 0.45
CA LEU A 423 -4.20 -9.71 -0.80
C LEU A 423 -3.25 -9.63 -2.01
N ALA A 424 -2.53 -8.52 -2.15
CA ALA A 424 -1.51 -8.32 -3.19
C ALA A 424 -0.13 -8.80 -2.69
N LYS A 425 -0.02 -10.12 -2.51
CA LYS A 425 1.11 -10.85 -1.89
C LYS A 425 2.46 -10.65 -2.58
N GLY A 426 2.44 -10.42 -3.88
CA GLY A 426 3.63 -10.26 -4.69
C GLY A 426 4.25 -8.88 -4.54
N ALA A 427 5.54 -8.86 -4.20
CA ALA A 427 6.43 -7.71 -4.37
C ALA A 427 7.72 -8.21 -5.02
N LYS A 428 8.07 -7.72 -6.22
CA LYS A 428 9.31 -8.06 -6.94
C LYS A 428 10.05 -6.81 -7.37
N ILE A 429 11.39 -6.89 -7.35
CA ILE A 429 12.26 -5.94 -8.03
C ILE A 429 12.95 -6.67 -9.19
N PHE A 430 13.11 -6.00 -10.32
CA PHE A 430 14.03 -6.42 -11.38
C PHE A 430 14.93 -5.27 -11.81
N GLY A 431 16.21 -5.57 -11.96
CA GLY A 431 17.23 -4.65 -12.42
C GLY A 431 17.94 -5.23 -13.64
N PRO A 432 18.01 -4.53 -14.78
CA PRO A 432 18.62 -5.06 -15.99
C PRO A 432 20.15 -5.14 -15.96
N GLY A 433 20.84 -4.44 -15.06
CA GLY A 433 22.29 -4.59 -14.83
C GLY A 433 23.14 -4.61 -16.12
N ASP A 434 23.84 -5.72 -16.35
CA ASP A 434 24.72 -5.95 -17.51
C ASP A 434 24.01 -6.11 -18.87
N LEU A 435 22.67 -6.19 -18.88
CA LEU A 435 21.90 -6.23 -20.13
C LEU A 435 22.11 -4.95 -20.96
N SER A 436 22.13 -5.13 -22.28
CA SER A 436 22.36 -4.04 -23.23
C SER A 436 21.07 -3.24 -23.46
N PRO A 437 21.08 -1.90 -23.31
CA PRO A 437 19.93 -1.04 -23.60
C PRO A 437 19.42 -1.17 -25.04
N ALA A 438 20.29 -1.58 -25.96
CA ALA A 438 19.92 -1.92 -27.33
C ALA A 438 18.95 -3.11 -27.46
N LEU A 439 18.52 -3.74 -26.35
CA LEU A 439 17.38 -4.66 -26.32
C LEU A 439 16.03 -3.90 -26.32
N TRP A 440 15.87 -2.84 -25.51
CA TRP A 440 14.59 -2.14 -25.30
C TRP A 440 14.52 -0.70 -25.85
N THR A 441 15.64 -0.02 -26.09
CA THR A 441 15.69 1.36 -26.63
C THR A 441 16.64 1.46 -27.85
N THR A 442 16.88 2.68 -28.35
CA THR A 442 17.88 3.03 -29.37
C THR A 442 18.96 3.99 -28.89
N ASP A 443 18.80 4.59 -27.71
CA ASP A 443 19.88 5.25 -26.98
C ASP A 443 20.41 4.31 -25.89
N ASP A 444 21.10 4.85 -24.89
CA ASP A 444 21.66 4.05 -23.80
C ASP A 444 20.73 3.96 -22.57
N SER A 445 19.50 4.49 -22.61
CA SER A 445 18.67 4.72 -21.42
C SER A 445 18.25 3.45 -20.68
N ARG A 446 18.16 3.55 -19.36
CA ARG A 446 17.96 2.42 -18.44
C ARG A 446 16.78 2.66 -17.51
N TYR A 447 16.33 1.57 -16.86
CA TYR A 447 15.27 1.56 -15.87
C TYR A 447 15.51 0.44 -14.86
N PHE A 448 14.78 0.46 -13.75
CA PHE A 448 14.54 -0.71 -12.90
C PHE A 448 13.02 -0.90 -12.77
N GLU A 449 12.59 -2.08 -12.32
CA GLU A 449 11.17 -2.44 -12.23
C GLU A 449 10.75 -2.70 -10.80
N LEU A 450 9.58 -2.18 -10.42
CA LEU A 450 8.85 -2.55 -9.22
C LEU A 450 7.56 -3.26 -9.62
N TRP A 451 7.41 -4.50 -9.18
CA TRP A 451 6.31 -5.39 -9.51
C TRP A 451 5.42 -5.66 -8.29
N GLY A 452 4.11 -5.64 -8.48
CA GLY A 452 3.11 -5.95 -7.47
C GLY A 452 2.06 -6.94 -7.99
N GLY A 453 1.67 -7.97 -7.24
CA GLY A 453 0.77 -9.00 -7.76
C GLY A 453 -0.01 -9.78 -6.71
N LEU A 454 -1.00 -10.56 -7.15
CA LEU A 454 -1.84 -11.39 -6.26
C LEU A 454 -1.15 -12.68 -5.80
N ALA A 455 -0.25 -13.22 -6.62
CA ALA A 455 0.60 -14.35 -6.26
C ALA A 455 1.87 -13.85 -5.54
N PRO A 456 2.41 -14.59 -4.55
CA PRO A 456 3.71 -14.26 -3.96
C PRO A 456 4.84 -14.22 -5.00
N THR A 457 4.84 -15.18 -5.93
CA THR A 457 5.85 -15.31 -6.99
C THR A 457 5.24 -15.63 -8.35
N PHE A 458 6.06 -15.68 -9.41
CA PHE A 458 5.64 -16.20 -10.71
C PHE A 458 5.41 -17.70 -10.75
N TRP A 459 5.99 -18.50 -9.85
CA TRP A 459 5.68 -19.93 -9.76
C TRP A 459 4.39 -20.21 -8.97
N ASP A 460 3.86 -19.17 -8.31
CA ASP A 460 2.53 -19.09 -7.71
C ASP A 460 1.41 -19.54 -8.70
N GLU A 461 0.23 -19.92 -8.23
CA GLU A 461 -0.99 -19.91 -9.05
C GLU A 461 -2.11 -19.19 -8.30
N VAL A 462 -2.88 -18.35 -9.00
CA VAL A 462 -4.14 -17.79 -8.51
C VAL A 462 -5.26 -18.37 -9.35
N ILE A 463 -6.34 -18.80 -8.71
CA ILE A 463 -7.53 -19.33 -9.38
C ILE A 463 -8.67 -18.34 -9.16
N LEU A 464 -9.36 -17.94 -10.23
CA LEU A 464 -10.60 -17.18 -10.14
C LEU A 464 -11.77 -18.07 -10.57
N GLU A 465 -12.68 -18.34 -9.64
CA GLU A 465 -13.87 -19.16 -9.87
C GLU A 465 -14.85 -18.51 -10.86
N PRO A 466 -15.79 -19.27 -11.47
CA PRO A 466 -16.85 -18.72 -12.31
C PRO A 466 -17.64 -17.62 -11.60
N ASP A 467 -17.93 -16.53 -12.32
CA ASP A 467 -18.61 -15.32 -11.81
C ASP A 467 -17.94 -14.62 -10.60
N ALA A 468 -16.74 -15.06 -10.20
CA ALA A 468 -15.98 -14.43 -9.13
C ALA A 468 -15.14 -13.25 -9.64
N TRP A 469 -14.86 -12.31 -8.74
CA TRP A 469 -13.95 -11.20 -8.98
C TRP A 469 -13.06 -10.96 -7.76
N VAL A 470 -11.92 -10.32 -8.00
CA VAL A 470 -11.04 -9.76 -6.96
C VAL A 470 -10.78 -8.30 -7.29
N ALA A 471 -10.76 -7.43 -6.29
CA ALA A 471 -10.41 -6.02 -6.44
C ALA A 471 -9.73 -5.51 -5.17
N TRP A 472 -8.88 -4.49 -5.33
CA TRP A 472 -8.20 -3.81 -4.24
C TRP A 472 -7.86 -2.38 -4.65
N GLN A 473 -7.23 -1.63 -3.75
CA GLN A 473 -6.66 -0.33 -4.05
C GLN A 473 -5.19 -0.29 -3.62
N GLU A 474 -4.39 0.48 -4.35
CA GLU A 474 -3.01 0.81 -4.01
C GLU A 474 -2.80 2.31 -4.20
N LYS A 475 -1.97 2.93 -3.37
CA LYS A 475 -1.61 4.34 -3.49
C LYS A 475 -0.14 4.47 -3.87
N TRP A 476 0.15 5.35 -4.81
CA TRP A 476 1.50 5.60 -5.30
C TRP A 476 1.84 7.08 -5.18
N TYR A 477 2.89 7.42 -4.43
CA TYR A 477 3.36 8.81 -4.27
C TYR A 477 4.86 8.97 -4.45
N THR A 478 5.25 10.22 -4.69
CA THR A 478 6.64 10.66 -4.81
C THR A 478 7.20 10.95 -3.43
N ILE A 479 8.42 10.48 -3.15
CA ILE A 479 9.17 10.88 -1.96
C ILE A 479 10.23 11.90 -2.40
N GLY A 480 9.93 13.19 -2.26
CA GLY A 480 10.87 14.26 -2.51
C GLY A 480 11.81 14.48 -1.32
N ASP A 481 13.09 14.75 -1.59
CA ASP A 481 14.03 15.37 -0.63
C ASP A 481 14.05 14.78 0.81
N MET A 482 14.00 13.45 0.96
CA MET A 482 14.18 12.78 2.27
C MET A 482 15.56 12.12 2.48
N GLY A 483 16.33 11.89 1.42
CA GLY A 483 17.62 11.17 1.51
C GLY A 483 17.46 9.69 1.82
N GLY A 484 16.48 9.02 1.19
CA GLY A 484 16.05 7.66 1.50
C GLY A 484 14.71 7.64 2.26
N PHE A 485 14.18 6.43 2.49
CA PHE A 485 13.10 6.15 3.44
C PHE A 485 13.20 4.72 3.94
N SER A 486 12.75 4.49 5.17
CA SER A 486 12.76 3.19 5.89
C SER A 486 11.36 2.73 6.29
N PHE A 487 10.33 3.57 6.10
CA PHE A 487 8.91 3.26 6.30
C PHE A 487 8.05 4.14 5.41
N ALA A 488 6.93 3.63 4.93
CA ALA A 488 5.92 4.38 4.20
C ALA A 488 4.51 3.81 4.46
N ASN A 489 3.54 4.69 4.69
CA ASN A 489 2.11 4.38 4.56
C ASN A 489 1.46 5.41 3.63
N ASP A 490 0.13 5.46 3.54
CA ASP A 490 -0.57 6.38 2.64
C ASP A 490 -0.64 7.84 3.12
N GLU A 491 -0.32 8.10 4.39
CA GLU A 491 -0.27 9.45 4.96
C GLU A 491 1.14 10.05 4.94
N ALA A 492 2.18 9.23 5.13
CA ALA A 492 3.56 9.71 5.26
C ALA A 492 4.63 8.64 4.99
N ALA A 493 5.82 9.12 4.64
CA ALA A 493 7.07 8.36 4.64
C ALA A 493 8.01 8.85 5.75
N LEU A 494 8.80 7.93 6.32
CA LEU A 494 9.81 8.21 7.34
C LEU A 494 11.18 7.69 6.92
N ASN A 495 12.24 8.42 7.24
CA ASN A 495 13.62 7.99 7.09
C ASN A 495 14.37 8.10 8.41
N LEU A 496 15.16 7.08 8.76
CA LEU A 496 16.10 7.13 9.86
C LEU A 496 17.44 6.52 9.41
N GLY A 497 18.45 7.39 9.30
CA GLY A 497 19.82 7.02 8.96
C GLY A 497 20.73 7.12 10.18
N LEU A 498 21.68 6.18 10.32
CA LEU A 498 22.66 6.19 11.40
C LEU A 498 24.05 6.49 10.84
N THR A 499 24.77 7.41 11.49
CA THR A 499 26.17 7.76 11.19
C THR A 499 27.03 7.56 12.44
N GLU A 500 28.36 7.60 12.31
CA GLU A 500 29.30 7.42 13.44
C GLU A 500 29.07 8.38 14.62
N SER A 501 28.42 9.53 14.39
CA SER A 501 28.24 10.60 15.39
C SER A 501 26.84 11.23 15.41
N SER A 502 25.88 10.74 14.64
CA SER A 502 24.53 11.32 14.58
C SER A 502 23.47 10.37 14.04
N VAL A 503 22.24 10.55 14.51
CA VAL A 503 21.01 10.01 13.94
C VAL A 503 20.45 11.08 13.01
N GLN A 504 20.26 10.73 11.74
CA GLN A 504 19.65 11.58 10.73
C GLN A 504 18.19 11.13 10.58
N VAL A 505 17.25 12.07 10.54
CA VAL A 505 15.82 11.79 10.41
C VAL A 505 15.20 12.62 9.30
N ALA A 506 14.20 12.06 8.61
CA ALA A 506 13.34 12.83 7.72
C ALA A 506 11.90 12.32 7.77
N ALA A 507 10.95 13.17 7.40
CA ALA A 507 9.55 12.83 7.22
C ALA A 507 8.93 13.65 6.08
N ALA A 508 8.14 13.01 5.23
CA ALA A 508 7.28 13.65 4.24
C ALA A 508 5.84 13.17 4.43
N SER A 509 4.88 14.05 4.20
CA SER A 509 3.45 13.72 4.22
C SER A 509 2.87 13.74 2.80
N THR A 510 1.81 12.99 2.57
CA THR A 510 1.08 13.00 1.29
C THR A 510 0.08 14.16 1.19
N TYR A 511 -0.14 14.91 2.28
CA TYR A 511 -1.01 16.10 2.35
C TYR A 511 -0.44 17.15 3.33
N PRO A 512 -0.92 18.42 3.31
CA PRO A 512 -0.50 19.46 4.26
C PRO A 512 -0.89 19.14 5.71
N ILE A 513 0.07 19.11 6.64
CA ILE A 513 -0.17 18.74 8.04
C ILE A 513 0.73 19.48 9.03
N ASP A 514 0.12 20.07 10.06
CA ASP A 514 0.83 20.52 11.27
C ASP A 514 1.05 19.33 12.21
N SER A 515 2.31 19.08 12.56
CA SER A 515 2.75 17.79 13.12
C SER A 515 3.92 17.91 14.11
N GLN A 516 4.23 16.82 14.79
CA GLN A 516 5.40 16.67 15.65
C GLN A 516 6.18 15.41 15.23
N LEU A 517 7.45 15.57 14.86
CA LEU A 517 8.35 14.43 14.65
C LEU A 517 9.07 14.10 15.96
N VAL A 518 9.02 12.84 16.39
CA VAL A 518 9.51 12.37 17.70
C VAL A 518 10.56 11.29 17.49
N LEU A 519 11.79 11.54 17.94
CA LEU A 519 12.87 10.54 17.96
C LEU A 519 12.88 9.79 19.30
N TRP A 520 12.83 8.47 19.21
CA TRP A 520 12.85 7.54 20.32
C TRP A 520 14.21 6.85 20.40
N GLN A 521 14.68 6.58 21.63
CA GLN A 521 15.83 5.71 21.91
C GLN A 521 15.46 4.75 23.02
N ASN A 522 15.52 3.44 22.75
CA ASN A 522 15.13 2.37 23.67
C ASN A 522 13.71 2.59 24.28
N GLY A 523 12.75 3.04 23.46
CA GLY A 523 11.38 3.34 23.89
C GLY A 523 11.22 4.59 24.78
N GLN A 524 12.21 5.48 24.83
CA GLN A 524 12.13 6.77 25.52
C GLN A 524 12.24 7.92 24.53
N GLU A 525 11.42 8.97 24.70
CA GLU A 525 11.49 10.18 23.88
C GLU A 525 12.81 10.91 24.16
N VAL A 526 13.63 11.11 23.11
CA VAL A 526 14.90 11.82 23.20
C VAL A 526 14.74 13.28 22.81
N ILE A 527 14.01 13.51 21.71
CA ILE A 527 13.77 14.84 21.16
C ILE A 527 12.51 14.83 20.31
N ARG A 528 11.81 15.95 20.33
CA ARG A 528 10.61 16.23 19.55
C ARG A 528 10.79 17.54 18.81
N TRP A 529 10.50 17.53 17.52
CA TRP A 529 10.53 18.71 16.67
C TRP A 529 9.11 19.07 16.25
N PRO A 530 8.66 20.32 16.45
CA PRO A 530 7.49 20.81 15.76
C PRO A 530 7.80 20.90 14.26
N SER A 531 6.83 20.50 13.46
CA SER A 531 6.92 20.42 12.00
C SER A 531 5.60 20.89 11.38
N SER A 532 5.69 21.44 10.18
CA SER A 532 4.54 21.70 9.32
C SER A 532 4.97 21.17 7.97
N LEU A 533 4.37 20.06 7.56
CA LEU A 533 4.74 19.33 6.35
C LEU A 533 3.77 19.64 5.22
N THR A 534 4.28 19.60 4.01
CA THR A 534 3.50 19.56 2.77
C THR A 534 4.21 18.56 1.84
N PRO A 535 3.53 18.00 0.83
CA PRO A 535 4.18 17.11 -0.13
C PRO A 535 5.44 17.70 -0.79
N GLU A 536 5.45 19.02 -0.97
CA GLU A 536 6.57 19.77 -1.56
C GLU A 536 7.66 20.15 -0.53
N ASN A 537 7.40 20.05 0.78
CA ASN A 537 8.32 20.46 1.85
C ASN A 537 8.41 19.39 2.95
N PRO A 538 9.31 18.39 2.80
CA PRO A 538 9.59 17.41 3.85
C PRO A 538 10.40 18.02 4.99
N PHE A 539 10.30 17.43 6.19
CA PHE A 539 11.18 17.73 7.30
C PHE A 539 12.47 16.92 7.20
N ARG A 540 13.60 17.55 7.57
CA ARG A 540 14.87 16.87 7.88
C ARG A 540 15.39 17.36 9.22
N GLY A 541 15.98 16.46 10.00
CA GLY A 541 16.60 16.76 11.28
C GLY A 541 17.79 15.86 11.57
N SER A 542 18.60 16.26 12.56
CA SER A 542 19.73 15.47 13.03
C SER A 542 19.84 15.56 14.55
N TYR A 543 20.14 14.45 15.19
CA TYR A 543 20.44 14.38 16.62
C TYR A 543 21.82 13.76 16.85
N THR A 544 22.65 14.36 17.69
CA THR A 544 23.95 13.79 18.10
C THR A 544 23.82 13.16 19.49
N PRO A 545 23.90 11.82 19.60
CA PRO A 545 23.88 11.14 20.89
C PRO A 545 25.08 11.54 21.76
N LEU A 546 24.88 11.59 23.08
CA LEU A 546 25.96 11.89 24.04
C LEU A 546 26.98 10.73 24.18
N ASN A 547 26.58 9.51 23.83
CA ASN A 547 27.41 8.30 23.81
C ASN A 547 27.17 7.54 22.49
N ASN A 548 28.20 6.91 21.94
CA ASN A 548 28.11 6.06 20.74
C ASN A 548 27.51 4.67 21.05
N ASP A 549 26.38 4.63 21.76
CA ASP A 549 25.79 3.39 22.26
C ASP A 549 24.95 2.67 21.20
N VAL A 550 24.98 1.34 21.22
CA VAL A 550 24.27 0.45 20.26
C VAL A 550 22.81 0.33 20.71
N SER A 551 22.10 1.44 20.59
CA SER A 551 20.73 1.64 21.06
C SER A 551 19.71 1.37 19.94
N GLN A 552 18.54 0.88 20.33
CA GLN A 552 17.37 0.84 19.44
C GLN A 552 16.89 2.27 19.23
N TRP A 553 16.75 2.68 17.97
CA TRP A 553 16.16 3.97 17.60
C TRP A 553 14.77 3.74 17.01
N GLY A 554 13.90 4.73 17.17
CA GLY A 554 12.59 4.77 16.52
C GLY A 554 12.18 6.19 16.18
N LEU A 555 11.21 6.36 15.28
CA LEU A 555 10.75 7.64 14.79
C LEU A 555 9.22 7.60 14.65
N SER A 556 8.51 8.57 15.24
CA SER A 556 7.06 8.74 15.04
C SER A 556 6.76 10.13 14.50
N LEU A 557 5.90 10.21 13.49
CA LEU A 557 5.23 11.45 13.09
C LEU A 557 3.84 11.47 13.72
N LEU A 558 3.55 12.49 14.52
CA LEU A 558 2.25 12.70 15.16
C LEU A 558 1.57 13.94 14.59
N ASP A 559 0.24 13.96 14.50
CA ASP A 559 -0.53 15.15 14.12
C ASP A 559 -0.72 16.14 15.29
N GLU A 560 -1.39 17.27 15.03
CA GLU A 560 -1.71 18.29 16.04
C GLU A 560 -2.54 17.78 17.23
N THR A 561 -3.26 16.67 17.07
CA THR A 561 -4.04 16.02 18.15
C THR A 561 -3.22 15.03 18.96
N GLY A 562 -2.03 14.67 18.47
CA GLY A 562 -1.17 13.62 19.03
C GLY A 562 -1.47 12.21 18.52
N ARG A 563 -2.32 12.06 17.49
CA ARG A 563 -2.51 10.77 16.78
C ARG A 563 -1.23 10.45 16.02
N GLU A 564 -0.85 9.17 16.01
CA GLU A 564 0.26 8.69 15.18
C GLU A 564 -0.16 8.60 13.71
N VAL A 565 0.61 9.28 12.85
CA VAL A 565 0.44 9.34 11.39
C VAL A 565 1.32 8.30 10.72
N ALA A 566 2.56 8.15 11.20
CA ALA A 566 3.52 7.14 10.76
C ALA A 566 4.49 6.81 11.89
N SER A 567 5.01 5.58 11.91
CA SER A 567 5.87 5.07 12.98
C SER A 567 6.89 4.08 12.44
N LEU A 568 8.11 4.15 12.95
CA LEU A 568 9.22 3.25 12.61
C LEU A 568 9.96 2.88 13.90
N GLY A 569 10.08 1.59 14.21
CA GLY A 569 10.91 1.11 15.33
C GLY A 569 10.42 1.47 16.75
N GLN A 570 9.18 1.94 16.92
CA GLN A 570 8.64 2.28 18.26
C GLN A 570 8.48 1.03 19.17
N THR A 571 8.32 -0.16 18.57
CA THR A 571 8.16 -1.46 19.24
C THR A 571 9.23 -2.49 18.83
N GLY A 572 10.21 -2.13 18.01
CA GLY A 572 11.15 -3.06 17.36
C GLY A 572 12.54 -2.46 17.08
N THR A 573 13.45 -3.29 16.56
CA THR A 573 14.85 -2.90 16.33
C THR A 573 15.04 -2.34 14.92
N ILE A 574 15.41 -1.06 14.78
CA ILE A 574 16.10 -0.62 13.56
C ILE A 574 17.53 -1.16 13.62
N THR A 575 17.84 -2.15 12.78
CA THR A 575 19.21 -2.64 12.58
C THR A 575 19.93 -1.74 11.57
N ALA A 576 21.27 -1.84 11.50
CA ALA A 576 22.05 -1.13 10.49
C ALA A 576 21.74 -1.54 9.03
N ALA A 577 20.94 -2.60 8.82
CA ALA A 577 20.45 -3.02 7.51
C ALA A 577 19.09 -2.39 7.14
N ASN A 578 18.35 -1.84 8.11
CA ASN A 578 17.04 -1.20 7.90
C ASN A 578 17.12 0.34 7.97
N ALA A 579 18.26 0.88 8.42
CA ALA A 579 18.57 2.30 8.36
C ALA A 579 19.14 2.66 6.98
N SER A 580 18.78 3.80 6.41
CA SER A 580 19.42 4.28 5.17
C SER A 580 20.93 4.41 5.37
N THR A 581 21.69 3.77 4.48
CA THR A 581 23.17 3.76 4.51
C THR A 581 23.77 5.06 3.96
N ALA A 582 22.95 5.88 3.29
CA ALA A 582 23.33 7.20 2.82
C ALA A 582 23.27 8.24 3.96
N ALA A 583 24.39 8.91 4.22
CA ALA A 583 24.38 10.09 5.07
C ALA A 583 23.53 11.19 4.42
N ILE A 584 22.37 11.52 5.01
CA ILE A 584 21.52 12.64 4.58
C ILE A 584 22.40 13.88 4.47
N PRO A 585 22.58 14.49 3.27
CA PRO A 585 23.45 15.64 3.12
C PRO A 585 22.95 16.80 3.97
N ALA A 586 23.81 17.33 4.83
CA ALA A 586 23.52 18.46 5.72
C ALA A 586 23.39 19.78 4.93
N ALA A 587 22.31 19.89 4.18
CA ALA A 587 22.05 20.97 3.23
C ALA A 587 20.67 21.60 3.44
N PHE A 588 20.34 21.98 4.67
CA PHE A 588 19.54 23.18 4.99
C PHE A 588 19.57 23.43 6.50
N ASN A 589 20.52 24.23 6.98
CA ASN A 589 20.45 24.79 8.33
C ASN A 589 19.33 25.84 8.38
N GLN A 590 18.08 25.42 8.59
CA GLN A 590 17.09 26.33 9.17
C GLN A 590 17.56 26.66 10.60
N MET A 591 17.78 27.95 10.84
CA MET A 591 18.34 28.43 12.09
C MET A 591 17.37 28.14 13.24
N VAL A 592 17.76 27.23 14.15
CA VAL A 592 17.19 27.17 15.50
C VAL A 592 17.27 28.58 16.10
N PRO A 593 16.16 29.19 16.54
CA PRO A 593 16.19 30.50 17.18
C PRO A 593 16.90 30.39 18.53
N THR A 594 18.22 30.62 18.52
CA THR A 594 19.01 30.67 19.75
C THR A 594 18.56 31.90 20.53
N SER A 595 17.93 31.70 21.68
CA SER A 595 17.37 32.75 22.53
C SER A 595 18.45 33.61 23.19
N THR A 596 19.10 34.44 22.37
CA THR A 596 20.07 35.45 22.81
C THR A 596 19.29 36.65 23.36
N PRO A 597 19.48 37.04 24.64
CA PRO A 597 18.73 38.13 25.23
C PRO A 597 19.17 39.49 24.67
N THR A 598 18.34 40.08 23.81
CA THR A 598 18.51 41.45 23.32
C THR A 598 18.46 42.44 24.50
N PRO A 599 19.40 43.40 24.60
CA PRO A 599 19.56 44.23 25.79
C PRO A 599 18.39 45.18 26.04
N ALA A 600 18.05 45.37 27.32
CA ALA A 600 16.99 46.27 27.76
C ALA A 600 17.29 47.74 27.38
N PRO A 601 16.29 48.51 26.91
CA PRO A 601 16.46 49.93 26.61
C PRO A 601 16.69 50.74 27.89
N THR A 602 17.58 51.73 27.80
CA THR A 602 18.02 52.55 28.95
C THR A 602 16.90 53.47 29.47
N LEU A 603 16.64 53.39 30.78
CA LEU A 603 15.69 54.26 31.48
C LEU A 603 16.16 55.73 31.55
N GLN A 604 15.22 56.68 31.45
CA GLN A 604 15.40 58.03 31.97
C GLN A 604 14.78 58.16 33.37
N ASN A 605 15.53 58.76 34.29
CA ASN A 605 15.19 58.91 35.70
C ASN A 605 13.97 59.80 35.95
N PHE A 606 13.17 59.44 36.97
CA PHE A 606 12.77 60.37 38.03
C PHE A 606 12.87 59.67 39.40
N GLU A 607 13.21 60.43 40.45
CA GLU A 607 13.71 59.92 41.74
C GLU A 607 12.63 59.46 42.75
N PRO A 608 13.01 58.67 43.80
CA PRO A 608 12.09 57.96 44.71
C PRO A 608 11.95 58.60 46.11
N VAL A 609 11.15 57.99 47.01
CA VAL A 609 11.23 58.00 48.52
C VAL A 609 9.93 57.40 49.15
N PRO A 610 9.92 56.61 50.27
CA PRO A 610 10.89 55.64 50.80
C PRO A 610 10.30 54.29 51.36
N THR A 611 11.12 53.22 51.39
CA THR A 611 11.51 52.32 52.52
C THR A 611 10.51 52.09 53.71
N PRO A 612 10.30 50.86 54.27
CA PRO A 612 11.41 49.96 54.64
C PRO A 612 11.28 48.41 54.50
N THR A 613 12.47 47.81 54.39
CA THR A 613 12.83 46.39 54.43
C THR A 613 13.02 45.88 55.88
N ALA A 614 12.88 44.57 56.09
CA ALA A 614 13.56 43.85 57.18
C ALA A 614 14.32 42.62 56.63
N THR A 615 15.53 42.39 57.13
CA THR A 615 16.54 41.41 56.67
C THR A 615 16.41 40.03 57.37
N PRO A 616 17.07 38.96 56.87
CA PRO A 616 16.85 37.59 57.33
C PRO A 616 17.76 37.20 58.52
N GLN A 617 17.48 36.02 59.11
CA GLN A 617 18.41 35.32 60.02
C GLN A 617 18.55 33.84 59.63
N ASN A 618 19.69 33.27 60.06
CA ASN A 618 20.22 31.96 59.68
C ASN A 618 20.79 31.29 60.95
N LEU A 619 20.55 29.98 61.17
CA LEU A 619 21.12 29.20 62.29
C LEU A 619 21.25 27.71 61.95
N ASP A 620 22.44 27.14 62.21
CA ASP A 620 22.80 25.70 62.10
C ASP A 620 22.75 24.99 63.52
N PRO A 621 23.40 23.84 63.83
CA PRO A 621 22.74 22.50 63.88
C PRO A 621 23.02 21.61 65.14
N LEU A 622 22.58 20.32 65.12
CA LEU A 622 23.01 19.11 65.93
C LEU A 622 22.45 18.90 67.39
N PRO A 623 22.53 17.69 68.03
CA PRO A 623 22.45 16.27 67.59
C PRO A 623 21.45 15.35 68.45
N PRO A 624 21.71 14.11 68.97
CA PRO A 624 20.82 12.92 68.76
C PRO A 624 20.24 12.17 70.02
N GLU A 625 19.63 10.97 69.82
CA GLU A 625 19.33 9.86 70.80
C GLU A 625 18.13 10.01 71.81
N LEU A 626 17.40 9.00 72.37
CA LEU A 626 17.34 7.49 72.37
C LEU A 626 15.88 6.94 72.64
N PHE A 627 15.49 5.77 72.04
CA PHE A 627 14.81 4.51 72.57
C PHE A 627 13.70 4.55 73.71
N VAL A 628 12.69 3.64 73.91
CA VAL A 628 12.33 2.29 73.38
C VAL A 628 10.92 1.73 73.78
N THR A 629 10.29 0.89 72.91
CA THR A 629 9.18 -0.14 73.10
C THR A 629 7.87 0.19 73.88
N THR A 630 6.71 -0.45 73.67
CA THR A 630 6.34 -1.80 73.13
C THR A 630 5.06 -1.78 72.29
N ILE A 631 4.97 -2.58 71.22
CA ILE A 631 3.70 -2.95 70.53
C ILE A 631 3.71 -4.48 70.30
N PRO A 632 2.61 -5.22 70.58
CA PRO A 632 2.58 -6.67 70.45
C PRO A 632 2.55 -7.14 68.99
N ILE A 633 3.17 -8.30 68.74
CA ILE A 633 3.25 -8.94 67.42
C ILE A 633 2.07 -9.90 67.24
N GLN A 634 1.31 -9.73 66.16
CA GLN A 634 0.62 -10.83 65.47
C GLN A 634 0.99 -10.78 63.97
N PRO A 635 1.01 -11.92 63.27
CA PRO A 635 1.78 -12.05 62.04
C PRO A 635 1.09 -11.42 60.84
N THR A 636 1.72 -10.40 60.25
CA THR A 636 1.40 -9.97 58.88
C THR A 636 2.15 -10.88 57.91
N VAL A 637 1.45 -11.89 57.39
CA VAL A 637 1.90 -12.62 56.21
C VAL A 637 1.94 -11.63 55.05
N ALA A 638 2.96 -11.73 54.18
CA ALA A 638 3.03 -10.89 52.98
C ALA A 638 1.78 -11.13 52.13
N GLY A 639 0.99 -10.08 51.95
CA GLY A 639 -0.14 -10.11 51.03
C GLY A 639 0.38 -10.20 49.60
N THR A 640 0.16 -11.35 48.97
CA THR A 640 0.21 -11.53 47.51
C THR A 640 -0.58 -10.37 46.85
N PRO A 641 -0.10 -9.79 45.73
CA PRO A 641 -0.87 -8.76 45.02
C PRO A 641 -2.28 -9.28 44.73
N THR A 642 -3.29 -8.51 45.17
CA THR A 642 -4.69 -8.78 44.84
C THR A 642 -4.85 -8.65 43.32
N PRO A 643 -5.41 -9.64 42.62
CA PRO A 643 -5.65 -9.51 41.19
C PRO A 643 -6.60 -8.33 40.93
N THR A 644 -6.30 -7.55 39.90
CA THR A 644 -7.14 -6.44 39.44
C THR A 644 -8.52 -6.98 39.08
N PRO A 645 -9.63 -6.39 39.56
CA PRO A 645 -10.97 -6.81 39.15
C PRO A 645 -11.14 -6.62 37.64
N MET A 646 -11.72 -7.63 36.98
CA MET A 646 -11.93 -7.67 35.53
C MET A 646 -12.67 -6.41 35.04
N LYS A 647 -12.11 -5.75 34.03
CA LYS A 647 -12.75 -4.60 33.37
C LYS A 647 -13.92 -5.14 32.55
N LEU A 648 -15.15 -4.80 32.94
CA LEU A 648 -16.36 -5.35 32.33
C LEU A 648 -16.43 -5.09 30.82
N VAL A 649 -16.25 -6.15 30.03
CA VAL A 649 -16.65 -6.20 28.62
C VAL A 649 -18.15 -6.51 28.55
N PRO A 650 -18.95 -5.85 27.69
CA PRO A 650 -20.36 -6.18 27.54
C PRO A 650 -20.55 -7.62 27.06
N TRP A 651 -21.42 -8.36 27.73
CA TRP A 651 -21.89 -9.67 27.27
C TRP A 651 -22.81 -9.50 26.07
N GLU A 652 -22.48 -10.15 24.95
CA GLU A 652 -23.25 -10.13 23.71
C GLU A 652 -23.77 -11.55 23.40
N TRP A 653 -25.09 -11.71 23.34
CA TRP A 653 -25.74 -12.97 22.98
C TRP A 653 -26.82 -12.69 21.95
N ASP A 654 -26.70 -13.29 20.77
CA ASP A 654 -27.72 -13.21 19.74
C ASP A 654 -28.93 -14.08 20.12
N PRO A 655 -30.12 -13.49 20.33
CA PRO A 655 -31.29 -14.23 20.81
C PRO A 655 -31.77 -15.31 19.83
N ARG A 656 -31.35 -15.27 18.55
CA ARG A 656 -31.63 -16.35 17.57
C ARG A 656 -30.99 -17.67 18.00
N LEU A 657 -29.94 -17.66 18.83
CA LEU A 657 -29.30 -18.86 19.37
C LEU A 657 -30.24 -19.65 20.30
N ASP A 658 -31.13 -18.96 21.03
CA ASP A 658 -32.12 -19.58 21.91
C ASP A 658 -33.17 -20.38 21.11
N ASP A 659 -33.61 -19.86 19.95
CA ASP A 659 -34.55 -20.53 19.03
C ASP A 659 -33.97 -21.82 18.45
N PHE A 660 -32.64 -21.92 18.37
CA PHE A 660 -31.91 -23.11 17.93
C PHE A 660 -31.61 -24.11 19.07
N GLY A 661 -31.87 -23.73 20.33
CA GLY A 661 -31.53 -24.54 21.51
C GLY A 661 -30.01 -24.67 21.73
N ILE A 662 -29.26 -23.61 21.39
CA ILE A 662 -27.82 -23.52 21.65
C ILE A 662 -27.64 -23.07 23.10
N GLU A 663 -26.82 -23.80 23.86
CA GLU A 663 -26.65 -23.61 25.30
C GLU A 663 -25.19 -23.33 25.67
N ILE A 664 -24.96 -22.67 26.80
CA ILE A 664 -23.62 -22.47 27.36
C ILE A 664 -23.50 -23.20 28.69
N THR A 665 -22.53 -24.10 28.77
CA THR A 665 -22.08 -24.69 30.03
C THR A 665 -20.96 -23.82 30.59
N ARG A 666 -21.23 -23.10 31.69
CA ARG A 666 -20.20 -22.30 32.38
C ARG A 666 -19.21 -23.21 33.11
N ALA A 667 -17.92 -22.90 33.03
CA ALA A 667 -16.92 -23.60 33.85
C ALA A 667 -17.04 -23.24 35.34
N GLU A 668 -17.05 -24.26 36.20
CA GLU A 668 -16.86 -24.09 37.64
C GLU A 668 -15.39 -23.76 37.92
N ALA A 669 -15.13 -22.55 38.43
CA ALA A 669 -13.81 -22.05 38.78
C ALA A 669 -13.80 -21.60 40.25
N GLU A 670 -12.69 -21.82 40.95
CA GLU A 670 -12.52 -21.31 42.32
C GLU A 670 -12.11 -19.82 42.29
N PRO A 671 -12.51 -18.99 43.27
CA PRO A 671 -12.16 -17.57 43.28
C PRO A 671 -10.65 -17.32 43.23
N GLY A 672 -10.22 -16.49 42.28
CA GLY A 672 -8.83 -16.20 41.93
C GLY A 672 -8.21 -17.14 40.89
N GLN A 673 -8.94 -18.17 40.43
CA GLN A 673 -8.48 -19.08 39.40
C GLN A 673 -8.66 -18.46 37.99
N PRO A 674 -7.64 -18.55 37.11
CA PRO A 674 -7.80 -18.15 35.71
C PRO A 674 -8.85 -19.02 34.99
N VAL A 675 -9.73 -18.36 34.24
CA VAL A 675 -10.82 -19.00 33.48
C VAL A 675 -11.10 -18.22 32.20
N TYR A 676 -11.35 -18.92 31.10
CA TYR A 676 -11.85 -18.31 29.86
C TYR A 676 -13.38 -18.23 29.91
N ARG A 677 -13.94 -17.03 29.89
CA ARG A 677 -15.39 -16.84 29.79
C ARG A 677 -15.76 -16.59 28.33
N LEU A 678 -16.84 -17.18 27.85
CA LEU A 678 -17.47 -16.69 26.63
C LEU A 678 -18.04 -15.30 26.95
N ILE A 679 -17.85 -14.35 26.05
CA ILE A 679 -18.30 -12.95 26.22
C ILE A 679 -19.11 -12.43 25.02
N SER A 680 -18.92 -12.99 23.82
CA SER A 680 -19.80 -12.74 22.67
C SER A 680 -20.12 -14.06 21.95
N ALA A 681 -21.38 -14.24 21.55
CA ALA A 681 -21.81 -15.25 20.60
C ALA A 681 -22.88 -14.68 19.67
N ARG A 682 -22.59 -14.66 18.37
CA ARG A 682 -23.49 -14.16 17.32
C ARG A 682 -23.76 -15.22 16.26
N TYR A 683 -24.96 -15.17 15.70
CA TYR A 683 -25.35 -15.96 14.53
C TYR A 683 -25.32 -15.06 13.28
N LEU A 684 -24.96 -15.64 12.14
CA LEU A 684 -25.01 -15.00 10.83
C LEU A 684 -25.87 -15.87 9.90
N ASP A 685 -26.96 -15.32 9.39
CA ASP A 685 -27.76 -16.00 8.36
C ASP A 685 -27.05 -16.09 7.00
N GLU A 686 -27.69 -16.67 5.98
CA GLU A 686 -27.04 -16.89 4.67
C GLU A 686 -26.59 -15.62 3.94
N ALA A 687 -27.27 -14.49 4.17
CA ALA A 687 -26.88 -13.22 3.60
C ALA A 687 -25.76 -12.57 4.43
N GLU A 688 -25.87 -12.61 5.76
CA GLU A 688 -24.86 -12.10 6.69
C GLU A 688 -23.53 -12.86 6.58
N ALA A 689 -23.60 -14.19 6.45
CA ALA A 689 -22.47 -15.09 6.28
C ALA A 689 -21.91 -15.12 4.85
N LYS A 690 -22.58 -14.46 3.87
CA LYS A 690 -22.15 -14.36 2.47
C LYS A 690 -21.85 -15.74 1.82
N GLY A 691 -22.66 -16.75 2.15
CA GLY A 691 -22.48 -18.13 1.68
C GLY A 691 -21.47 -18.99 2.46
N LEU A 692 -20.79 -18.42 3.47
CA LEU A 692 -19.92 -19.18 4.37
C LEU A 692 -20.72 -19.96 5.40
N HIS A 693 -20.21 -21.13 5.79
CA HIS A 693 -20.81 -22.00 6.80
C HIS A 693 -19.81 -22.34 7.91
N HIS A 694 -19.34 -21.34 8.67
CA HIS A 694 -18.19 -21.48 9.59
C HIS A 694 -18.53 -21.16 11.04
N VAL A 695 -17.76 -21.72 11.97
CA VAL A 695 -17.53 -21.08 13.28
C VAL A 695 -16.27 -20.24 13.17
N PHE A 696 -16.41 -18.97 13.52
CA PHE A 696 -15.35 -18.00 13.74
C PHE A 696 -15.13 -17.85 15.24
N VAL A 697 -13.88 -17.91 15.70
CA VAL A 697 -13.52 -17.84 17.11
C VAL A 697 -12.43 -16.81 17.34
N GLU A 698 -12.69 -15.93 18.30
CA GLU A 698 -11.77 -14.97 18.86
C GLU A 698 -11.43 -15.41 20.29
N VAL A 699 -10.16 -15.28 20.70
CA VAL A 699 -9.74 -15.55 22.08
C VAL A 699 -8.86 -14.42 22.57
N LEU A 700 -9.36 -13.72 23.58
CA LEU A 700 -8.77 -12.51 24.14
C LEU A 700 -8.13 -12.77 25.52
N ASP A 701 -7.19 -11.91 25.90
CA ASP A 701 -6.62 -11.84 27.25
C ASP A 701 -7.41 -10.94 28.20
N GLU A 702 -6.90 -10.79 29.42
CA GLU A 702 -7.50 -9.99 30.50
C GLU A 702 -7.72 -8.52 30.12
N ASP A 703 -6.91 -7.97 29.19
CA ASP A 703 -6.98 -6.59 28.72
C ASP A 703 -7.77 -6.43 27.41
N GLY A 704 -8.24 -7.55 26.84
CA GLY A 704 -9.05 -7.60 25.62
C GLY A 704 -8.23 -7.67 24.33
N GLN A 705 -6.94 -7.98 24.40
CA GLN A 705 -6.08 -8.20 23.25
C GLN A 705 -6.14 -9.66 22.78
N ARG A 706 -5.97 -9.90 21.48
CA ARG A 706 -5.97 -11.27 20.93
C ARG A 706 -4.80 -12.09 21.47
N ILE A 707 -5.11 -13.28 21.96
CA ILE A 707 -4.11 -14.31 22.26
C ILE A 707 -3.87 -15.11 20.98
N VAL A 708 -2.71 -14.93 20.36
CA VAL A 708 -2.25 -15.72 19.21
C VAL A 708 -1.65 -17.04 19.69
N GLY A 709 -1.87 -18.13 18.94
CA GLY A 709 -1.35 -19.47 19.25
C GLY A 709 -2.17 -20.28 20.27
N GLN A 710 -3.31 -19.75 20.75
CA GLN A 710 -4.19 -20.45 21.69
C GLN A 710 -5.03 -21.50 20.93
N PRO A 711 -4.94 -22.80 21.29
CA PRO A 711 -5.81 -23.81 20.71
C PRO A 711 -7.25 -23.69 21.21
N VAL A 712 -8.19 -23.99 20.32
CA VAL A 712 -9.64 -24.05 20.54
C VAL A 712 -10.14 -25.39 20.00
N THR A 713 -10.99 -26.08 20.77
CA THR A 713 -11.60 -27.35 20.37
C THR A 713 -12.93 -27.08 19.66
N LEU A 714 -13.16 -27.78 18.54
CA LEU A 714 -14.51 -27.99 17.98
C LEU A 714 -14.82 -29.49 18.10
N ALA A 715 -15.78 -29.87 18.95
CA ALA A 715 -16.23 -31.24 19.09
C ALA A 715 -17.57 -31.47 18.37
N TRP A 716 -17.87 -32.72 18.01
CA TRP A 716 -19.15 -33.16 17.46
C TRP A 716 -19.41 -34.64 17.84
N SER A 717 -20.54 -35.19 17.37
CA SER A 717 -21.08 -36.48 17.82
C SER A 717 -20.18 -37.72 17.71
N ASP A 718 -19.14 -37.71 16.85
CA ASP A 718 -18.19 -38.83 16.67
C ASP A 718 -16.71 -38.42 16.54
N GLY A 719 -16.35 -37.17 16.82
CA GLY A 719 -14.98 -36.68 16.74
C GLY A 719 -14.75 -35.28 17.31
N GLU A 720 -13.49 -34.86 17.32
CA GLU A 720 -13.07 -33.49 17.63
C GLU A 720 -12.02 -32.99 16.64
N GLY A 721 -11.97 -31.68 16.47
CA GLY A 721 -10.93 -30.94 15.76
C GLY A 721 -10.33 -29.88 16.67
N THR A 722 -9.17 -29.36 16.28
CA THR A 722 -8.52 -28.24 16.99
C THR A 722 -8.11 -27.19 15.98
N MET A 723 -8.51 -25.95 16.24
CA MET A 723 -8.11 -24.75 15.51
C MET A 723 -7.18 -23.93 16.40
N ILE A 724 -6.25 -23.19 15.81
CA ILE A 724 -5.31 -22.31 16.53
C ILE A 724 -5.69 -20.88 16.22
N THR A 725 -5.65 -19.99 17.21
CA THR A 725 -5.83 -18.55 16.97
C THR A 725 -4.63 -17.95 16.25
N GLU A 726 -4.88 -17.20 15.20
CA GLU A 726 -3.87 -16.60 14.33
C GLU A 726 -3.90 -15.07 14.46
N ASP A 727 -2.74 -14.44 14.24
CA ASP A 727 -2.66 -12.99 14.14
C ASP A 727 -3.24 -12.58 12.77
N LYS A 728 -4.34 -11.83 12.81
CA LYS A 728 -5.12 -11.43 11.62
C LYS A 728 -5.69 -10.03 11.87
N PRO A 729 -5.69 -9.14 10.87
CA PRO A 729 -6.22 -7.80 11.03
C PRO A 729 -7.70 -7.84 11.43
N TYR A 730 -8.07 -7.00 12.39
CA TYR A 730 -9.49 -6.76 12.69
C TYR A 730 -10.20 -6.24 11.42
N PRO A 731 -11.41 -6.72 11.06
CA PRO A 731 -12.35 -7.51 11.87
C PRO A 731 -12.30 -9.04 11.66
N GLU A 732 -11.23 -9.59 11.08
CA GLU A 732 -11.11 -11.04 10.89
C GLU A 732 -10.92 -11.75 12.24
N TYR A 733 -11.71 -12.80 12.49
CA TYR A 733 -11.61 -13.60 13.72
C TYR A 733 -10.35 -14.47 13.72
N ALA A 734 -9.70 -14.60 14.88
CA ALA A 734 -8.42 -15.29 15.04
C ALA A 734 -8.39 -16.69 14.42
N ALA A 735 -9.43 -17.49 14.64
CA ALA A 735 -9.56 -18.84 14.11
C ALA A 735 -10.91 -19.03 13.38
N SER A 736 -10.95 -19.89 12.36
CA SER A 736 -12.19 -20.22 11.66
C SER A 736 -12.20 -21.66 11.16
N THR A 737 -13.36 -22.33 11.18
CA THR A 737 -13.51 -23.70 10.66
C THR A 737 -14.91 -23.95 10.11
N PRO A 738 -15.07 -24.67 8.98
CA PRO A 738 -16.38 -24.97 8.40
C PRO A 738 -17.19 -26.01 9.20
N LEU A 739 -18.51 -25.82 9.20
CA LEU A 739 -19.54 -26.70 9.76
C LEU A 739 -20.24 -27.48 8.64
N TYR A 740 -20.42 -28.79 8.81
CA TYR A 740 -20.95 -29.66 7.74
C TYR A 740 -22.29 -30.33 8.09
N GLY A 741 -22.62 -30.43 9.38
CA GLY A 741 -23.78 -31.16 9.87
C GLY A 741 -24.99 -30.29 10.18
N GLU A 742 -26.19 -30.87 9.97
CA GLU A 742 -27.47 -30.28 10.40
C GLU A 742 -27.49 -30.11 11.93
N ILE A 743 -28.09 -29.02 12.43
CA ILE A 743 -28.09 -28.69 13.87
C ILE A 743 -28.80 -29.76 14.73
N ALA A 744 -29.80 -30.45 14.16
CA ALA A 744 -30.47 -31.57 14.81
C ALA A 744 -29.58 -32.84 14.96
N GLU A 745 -28.53 -32.98 14.14
CA GLU A 745 -27.76 -34.22 13.99
C GLU A 745 -26.33 -34.12 14.54
N ALA A 746 -25.59 -33.06 14.21
CA ALA A 746 -24.15 -32.97 14.51
C ALA A 746 -23.83 -32.33 15.87
N LYS A 747 -24.63 -31.34 16.30
CA LYS A 747 -24.55 -30.67 17.61
C LYS A 747 -23.13 -30.33 18.04
N TYR A 748 -22.50 -29.46 17.26
CA TYR A 748 -21.12 -29.06 17.51
C TYR A 748 -20.99 -28.32 18.84
N GLU A 749 -19.85 -28.49 19.51
CA GLU A 749 -19.48 -27.80 20.75
C GLU A 749 -18.13 -27.09 20.58
N VAL A 750 -17.96 -25.92 21.20
CA VAL A 750 -16.73 -25.11 21.13
C VAL A 750 -16.29 -24.67 22.51
N GLU A 751 -15.00 -24.87 22.82
CA GLU A 751 -14.34 -24.44 24.06
C GLU A 751 -12.85 -24.11 23.81
N VAL A 752 -12.25 -23.29 24.67
CA VAL A 752 -10.81 -23.02 24.63
C VAL A 752 -10.05 -24.27 25.12
N LYS A 753 -9.18 -24.83 24.28
CA LYS A 753 -8.56 -26.13 24.53
C LYS A 753 -7.49 -26.08 25.62
N ASP A 754 -7.40 -27.16 26.40
CA ASP A 754 -6.44 -27.38 27.49
C ASP A 754 -6.46 -26.28 28.58
N ALA A 755 -7.56 -25.51 28.65
CA ALA A 755 -7.78 -24.45 29.63
C ALA A 755 -9.12 -24.61 30.34
N LEU A 756 -9.25 -24.07 31.55
CA LEU A 756 -10.54 -23.96 32.21
C LEU A 756 -11.33 -22.85 31.52
N GLY A 757 -12.51 -23.16 30.97
CA GLY A 757 -13.32 -22.17 30.29
C GLY A 757 -14.73 -22.63 29.98
N ASP A 758 -15.59 -21.67 29.64
CA ASP A 758 -16.96 -21.94 29.22
C ASP A 758 -16.98 -22.74 27.91
N LYS A 759 -18.01 -23.58 27.74
CA LYS A 759 -18.29 -24.30 26.51
C LYS A 759 -19.65 -23.90 25.96
N ILE A 760 -19.70 -23.58 24.67
CA ILE A 760 -20.97 -23.41 23.93
C ILE A 760 -21.28 -24.71 23.16
N SER A 761 -22.52 -25.17 23.24
CA SER A 761 -22.96 -26.47 22.75
C SER A 761 -24.22 -26.36 21.90
N GLY A 762 -24.31 -27.20 20.86
CA GLY A 762 -25.51 -27.32 20.02
C GLY A 762 -25.45 -26.56 18.70
N LEU A 763 -24.27 -26.07 18.27
CA LEU A 763 -24.10 -25.40 16.98
C LEU A 763 -24.31 -26.38 15.80
N GLY A 764 -24.60 -25.86 14.61
CA GLY A 764 -24.73 -26.65 13.37
C GLY A 764 -25.41 -25.85 12.27
N LEU A 765 -25.81 -26.48 11.17
CA LEU A 765 -26.51 -25.80 10.08
C LEU A 765 -28.03 -25.99 10.21
N PRO A 766 -28.85 -24.96 10.50
CA PRO A 766 -30.31 -25.09 10.55
C PRO A 766 -30.88 -25.22 9.13
N GLY A 767 -31.47 -26.36 8.81
CA GLY A 767 -32.00 -26.67 7.48
C GLY A 767 -30.93 -26.75 6.39
N LYS A 768 -29.69 -27.10 6.75
CA LYS A 768 -28.49 -27.14 5.89
C LYS A 768 -28.18 -25.83 5.14
N ARG A 769 -28.61 -24.71 5.69
CA ARG A 769 -28.36 -23.37 5.17
C ARG A 769 -26.90 -22.95 5.41
N HIS A 770 -26.37 -22.09 4.55
CA HIS A 770 -24.99 -21.57 4.69
C HIS A 770 -24.90 -20.48 5.75
N VAL A 771 -24.92 -20.89 7.02
CA VAL A 771 -24.97 -19.99 8.18
C VAL A 771 -23.68 -20.08 8.98
N SER A 772 -23.29 -19.00 9.63
CA SER A 772 -22.05 -18.94 10.41
C SER A 772 -22.28 -18.47 11.84
N TYR A 773 -21.30 -18.74 12.71
CA TYR A 773 -21.30 -18.34 14.11
C TYR A 773 -20.03 -17.56 14.42
N GLN A 774 -20.13 -16.50 15.20
CA GLN A 774 -19.01 -15.69 15.67
C GLN A 774 -18.95 -15.76 17.19
N LEU A 775 -17.86 -16.30 17.73
CA LEU A 775 -17.67 -16.57 19.16
C LEU A 775 -16.45 -15.79 19.67
N THR A 776 -16.56 -15.18 20.85
CA THR A 776 -15.44 -14.52 21.52
C THR A 776 -15.30 -15.03 22.94
N PHE A 777 -14.16 -15.64 23.24
CA PHE A 777 -13.76 -16.00 24.61
C PHE A 777 -12.76 -14.97 25.14
N GLN A 778 -12.80 -14.69 26.44
CA GLN A 778 -11.84 -13.82 27.10
C GLN A 778 -11.27 -14.48 28.37
N ARG A 779 -9.95 -14.44 28.54
CA ARG A 779 -9.28 -14.87 29.76
C ARG A 779 -9.55 -13.87 30.88
N GLY A 780 -9.91 -14.37 32.05
CA GLY A 780 -10.08 -13.59 33.26
C GLY A 780 -9.70 -14.39 34.50
N VAL A 781 -9.93 -13.82 35.67
CA VAL A 781 -9.88 -14.55 36.95
C VAL A 781 -11.27 -14.59 37.57
N GLU A 782 -11.66 -15.75 38.10
CA GLU A 782 -12.94 -15.88 38.77
C GLU A 782 -12.98 -15.01 40.03
N VAL A 783 -14.05 -14.27 40.23
CA VAL A 783 -14.29 -13.47 41.44
C VAL A 783 -15.39 -14.12 42.28
N THR A 784 -15.26 -14.05 43.61
CA THR A 784 -16.27 -14.59 44.55
C THR A 784 -17.64 -14.02 44.23
N ALA A 785 -18.56 -14.86 43.74
CA ALA A 785 -19.93 -14.47 43.43
C ALA A 785 -20.70 -14.08 44.70
N ASP A 786 -21.31 -12.90 44.70
CA ASP A 786 -22.40 -12.57 45.63
C ASP A 786 -23.68 -13.35 45.25
N PRO A 787 -24.55 -13.66 46.22
CA PRO A 787 -25.60 -14.67 46.04
C PRO A 787 -26.79 -14.19 45.22
N VAL A 788 -27.27 -15.04 44.32
CA VAL A 788 -28.48 -14.86 43.49
C VAL A 788 -29.74 -14.61 44.34
N PRO A 789 -30.54 -13.58 44.03
CA PRO A 789 -31.96 -13.49 44.38
C PRO A 789 -32.87 -13.54 43.12
N PRO A 790 -34.15 -13.91 43.26
CA PRO A 790 -34.98 -14.32 42.11
C PRO A 790 -35.82 -13.20 41.47
N ALA A 791 -36.17 -13.42 40.20
CA ALA A 791 -37.29 -12.91 39.39
C ALA A 791 -37.99 -11.58 39.77
N THR A 792 -37.81 -10.58 38.90
CA THR A 792 -38.77 -9.54 38.44
C THR A 792 -39.81 -8.95 39.41
N ASP A 793 -39.70 -7.65 39.71
CA ASP A 793 -40.84 -6.76 39.99
C ASP A 793 -40.50 -5.31 39.55
N PRO A 794 -41.33 -4.59 38.76
CA PRO A 794 -40.96 -3.30 38.18
C PRO A 794 -41.47 -2.11 39.01
N SER A 795 -40.66 -1.58 39.92
CA SER A 795 -40.85 -0.22 40.46
C SER A 795 -39.54 0.51 40.78
N SER A 796 -39.38 1.69 40.15
CA SER A 796 -38.22 2.61 40.12
C SER A 796 -37.97 3.35 41.47
N PRO A 797 -36.93 4.21 41.67
CA PRO A 797 -35.93 4.73 40.70
C PRO A 797 -34.46 4.98 41.18
N THR A 798 -33.64 5.57 40.28
CA THR A 798 -32.35 6.33 40.46
C THR A 798 -31.04 5.59 40.79
N PRO A 799 -29.84 6.13 40.43
CA PRO A 799 -29.48 7.27 39.57
C PRO A 799 -28.46 6.95 38.43
N GLU A 800 -28.16 7.93 37.57
CA GLU A 800 -27.29 7.79 36.36
C GLU A 800 -25.78 7.60 36.63
N ALA A 801 -25.14 6.85 35.72
CA ALA A 801 -23.71 6.91 35.42
C ALA A 801 -23.52 6.89 33.89
N THR A 802 -22.59 7.67 33.36
CA THR A 802 -22.56 8.09 31.95
C THR A 802 -22.08 6.98 31.00
N SER A 803 -22.99 6.47 30.17
CA SER A 803 -22.73 5.51 29.09
C SER A 803 -22.32 6.20 27.78
N THR A 804 -21.48 5.53 26.98
CA THR A 804 -21.47 5.76 25.52
C THR A 804 -22.71 5.02 24.97
N PRO A 805 -23.57 5.65 24.15
CA PRO A 805 -24.91 5.12 23.93
C PRO A 805 -24.91 3.95 22.93
N THR A 806 -25.43 2.81 23.37
CA THR A 806 -25.65 1.60 22.55
C THR A 806 -26.83 1.82 21.61
N SER A 807 -26.70 1.48 20.33
CA SER A 807 -27.84 1.52 19.39
C SER A 807 -28.97 0.65 19.92
N THR A 808 -30.17 1.22 19.99
CA THR A 808 -31.38 0.45 20.23
C THR A 808 -32.47 0.98 19.32
N ILE A 809 -32.98 0.10 18.46
CA ILE A 809 -34.07 0.42 17.54
C ILE A 809 -35.38 0.41 18.34
N VAL A 810 -36.04 1.57 18.40
CA VAL A 810 -37.32 1.80 19.10
C VAL A 810 -38.40 2.27 18.13
N ASP A 811 -39.67 2.13 18.51
CA ASP A 811 -40.78 2.78 17.80
C ASP A 811 -41.01 4.17 18.42
N LYS A 812 -40.74 5.22 17.64
CA LYS A 812 -40.94 6.62 18.01
C LYS A 812 -42.05 7.22 17.14
N ASP A 813 -43.25 7.32 17.71
CA ASP A 813 -44.46 7.84 17.05
C ASP A 813 -44.83 7.15 15.71
N GLY A 814 -44.52 5.86 15.56
CA GLY A 814 -44.75 5.07 14.33
C GLY A 814 -43.54 5.00 13.39
N VAL A 815 -42.37 5.46 13.85
CA VAL A 815 -41.11 5.46 13.11
C VAL A 815 -40.12 4.51 13.78
N ILE A 816 -39.57 3.57 13.01
CA ILE A 816 -38.45 2.73 13.45
C ILE A 816 -37.22 3.64 13.62
N TRP A 817 -36.71 3.81 14.83
CA TRP A 817 -35.81 4.91 15.20
C TRP A 817 -34.62 4.40 16.00
N ASP A 818 -33.38 4.74 15.62
CA ASP A 818 -32.20 4.54 16.45
C ASP A 818 -32.22 5.53 17.64
N SER A 819 -32.35 5.01 18.86
CA SER A 819 -32.44 5.82 20.08
C SER A 819 -31.28 6.82 20.28
N ARG A 820 -30.10 6.57 19.71
CA ARG A 820 -28.93 7.46 19.80
C ARG A 820 -29.18 8.82 19.14
N LEU A 821 -30.15 8.90 18.21
CA LEU A 821 -30.59 10.13 17.58
C LEU A 821 -31.23 11.12 18.57
N ASP A 822 -31.75 10.63 19.70
CA ASP A 822 -32.33 11.47 20.76
C ASP A 822 -31.23 12.24 21.51
N ASP A 823 -30.10 11.59 21.80
CA ASP A 823 -28.91 12.20 22.41
C ASP A 823 -28.27 13.25 21.47
N LEU A 824 -28.43 13.07 20.16
CA LEU A 824 -28.01 14.03 19.13
C LEU A 824 -29.00 15.20 18.94
N GLY A 825 -30.15 15.19 19.62
CA GLY A 825 -31.17 16.24 19.54
C GLY A 825 -31.92 16.29 18.21
N ILE A 826 -31.98 15.19 17.47
CA ILE A 826 -32.60 15.12 16.14
C ILE A 826 -34.11 14.99 16.28
N THR A 827 -34.85 15.76 15.47
CA THR A 827 -36.30 15.93 15.62
C THR A 827 -37.06 15.60 14.33
N ILE A 828 -38.30 15.13 14.48
CA ILE A 828 -39.23 14.94 13.37
C ILE A 828 -40.34 15.99 13.48
N SER A 829 -40.64 16.67 12.38
CA SER A 829 -41.84 17.48 12.21
C SER A 829 -42.80 16.74 11.29
N THR A 830 -44.00 16.41 11.79
CA THR A 830 -44.98 15.65 11.02
C THR A 830 -45.77 16.54 10.06
N ALA A 831 -45.90 16.11 8.81
CA ALA A 831 -46.74 16.79 7.84
C ALA A 831 -48.22 16.69 8.20
N THR A 832 -48.92 17.81 8.02
CA THR A 832 -50.39 17.85 8.07
C THR A 832 -50.95 17.31 6.75
N PRO A 833 -51.88 16.34 6.79
CA PRO A 833 -52.53 15.83 5.58
C PRO A 833 -53.24 16.93 4.78
N VAL A 834 -53.12 16.89 3.46
CA VAL A 834 -53.85 17.75 2.52
C VAL A 834 -54.76 16.86 1.70
N ALA A 835 -56.06 17.16 1.68
CA ALA A 835 -57.03 16.38 0.94
C ALA A 835 -56.65 16.25 -0.55
N ASP A 836 -56.82 15.04 -1.10
CA ASP A 836 -56.48 14.66 -2.47
C ASP A 836 -54.99 14.81 -2.85
N GLN A 837 -54.06 14.85 -1.87
CA GLN A 837 -52.60 14.75 -2.10
C GLN A 837 -51.99 13.55 -1.35
N PRO A 838 -50.98 12.87 -1.92
CA PRO A 838 -50.26 11.81 -1.22
C PRO A 838 -49.46 12.37 -0.04
N LEU A 839 -49.38 11.64 1.07
CA LEU A 839 -48.63 12.04 2.27
C LEU A 839 -47.39 11.17 2.43
N PHE A 840 -46.19 11.76 2.47
CA PHE A 840 -44.97 11.02 2.77
C PHE A 840 -44.71 11.02 4.27
N LYS A 841 -44.75 9.84 4.89
CA LYS A 841 -44.39 9.63 6.28
C LYS A 841 -42.97 9.13 6.40
N LEU A 842 -42.20 9.66 7.34
CA LEU A 842 -40.94 9.04 7.73
C LEU A 842 -41.29 7.77 8.51
N VAL A 843 -40.71 6.62 8.15
CA VAL A 843 -41.05 5.31 8.75
C VAL A 843 -39.85 4.56 9.29
N LYS A 844 -38.63 4.92 8.87
CA LYS A 844 -37.38 4.38 9.43
C LYS A 844 -36.29 5.46 9.46
N VAL A 845 -35.52 5.48 10.53
CA VAL A 845 -34.32 6.30 10.72
C VAL A 845 -33.28 5.46 11.46
N GLU A 846 -32.23 5.06 10.77
CA GLU A 846 -31.06 4.39 11.36
C GLU A 846 -29.87 5.34 11.37
N TYR A 847 -28.94 5.08 12.29
CA TYR A 847 -27.73 5.87 12.49
C TYR A 847 -26.52 4.94 12.52
N GLN A 848 -25.39 5.42 12.02
CA GLN A 848 -24.09 4.79 12.21
C GLN A 848 -23.11 5.79 12.82
N ASN A 849 -22.51 5.43 13.95
CA ASN A 849 -21.41 6.18 14.54
C ASN A 849 -20.09 6.00 13.75
N GLN A 850 -19.01 6.67 14.17
CA GLN A 850 -17.71 6.66 13.49
C GLN A 850 -17.08 5.28 13.21
N HIS A 851 -17.38 4.29 14.04
CA HIS A 851 -16.88 2.93 13.86
C HIS A 851 -17.79 2.14 12.90
N GLU A 852 -19.11 2.34 13.01
CA GLU A 852 -20.13 1.70 12.19
C GLU A 852 -20.18 2.26 10.75
N SER A 853 -19.80 3.53 10.56
CA SER A 853 -19.88 4.26 9.30
C SER A 853 -18.74 3.98 8.32
N GLN A 854 -17.68 3.31 8.78
CA GLN A 854 -16.48 2.96 8.00
C GLN A 854 -15.83 4.18 7.31
N GLY A 855 -15.88 5.35 7.97
CA GLY A 855 -15.33 6.62 7.46
C GLY A 855 -16.29 7.44 6.58
N LEU A 856 -17.45 6.91 6.21
CA LEU A 856 -18.45 7.65 5.44
C LEU A 856 -19.24 8.63 6.32
N HIS A 857 -19.66 9.75 5.72
CA HIS A 857 -20.42 10.81 6.41
C HIS A 857 -21.63 11.29 5.58
N HIS A 858 -22.56 10.37 5.31
CA HIS A 858 -23.65 10.58 4.34
C HIS A 858 -25.05 10.49 4.95
N VAL A 859 -25.98 11.24 4.36
CA VAL A 859 -27.41 10.91 4.47
C VAL A 859 -27.80 10.03 3.29
N PHE A 860 -28.39 8.89 3.60
CA PHE A 860 -28.96 7.93 2.66
C PHE A 860 -30.48 8.00 2.75
N VAL A 861 -31.18 8.02 1.61
CA VAL A 861 -32.63 8.17 1.57
C VAL A 861 -33.27 7.13 0.65
N GLU A 862 -34.28 6.47 1.19
CA GLU A 862 -35.18 5.56 0.50
C GLU A 862 -36.58 6.20 0.48
N VAL A 863 -37.26 6.16 -0.68
CA VAL A 863 -38.64 6.67 -0.78
C VAL A 863 -39.52 5.61 -1.42
N LEU A 864 -40.46 5.11 -0.63
CA LEU A 864 -41.31 3.96 -0.96
C LEU A 864 -42.75 4.39 -1.24
N ASP A 865 -43.45 3.60 -2.05
CA ASP A 865 -44.89 3.70 -2.25
C ASP A 865 -45.69 3.00 -1.12
N GLU A 866 -47.02 3.01 -1.25
CA GLU A 866 -47.94 2.36 -0.29
C GLU A 866 -47.66 0.86 -0.11
N ASN A 867 -47.07 0.19 -1.10
CA ASN A 867 -46.75 -1.24 -1.11
C ASN A 867 -45.34 -1.54 -0.59
N GLY A 868 -44.54 -0.50 -0.30
CA GLY A 868 -43.15 -0.64 0.10
C GLY A 868 -42.16 -0.77 -1.07
N GLN A 869 -42.59 -0.46 -2.30
CA GLN A 869 -41.72 -0.45 -3.48
C GLN A 869 -41.09 0.94 -3.69
N ARG A 870 -39.80 0.99 -4.03
CA ARG A 870 -39.07 2.23 -4.33
C ARG A 870 -39.75 3.04 -5.44
N ILE A 871 -39.96 4.33 -5.18
CA ILE A 871 -40.38 5.31 -6.17
C ILE A 871 -39.12 5.90 -6.81
N LEU A 872 -39.00 5.77 -8.14
CA LEU A 872 -37.89 6.31 -8.92
C LEU A 872 -38.19 7.74 -9.39
N GLY A 873 -37.16 8.58 -9.49
CA GLY A 873 -37.28 9.97 -9.95
C GLY A 873 -37.95 10.92 -8.95
N GLN A 874 -38.16 10.50 -7.70
CA GLN A 874 -38.80 11.30 -6.66
C GLN A 874 -37.78 12.28 -6.07
N PRO A 875 -38.00 13.60 -6.14
CA PRO A 875 -37.10 14.56 -5.51
C PRO A 875 -37.22 14.55 -3.99
N VAL A 876 -36.07 14.65 -3.33
CA VAL A 876 -35.89 14.77 -1.88
C VAL A 876 -35.12 16.06 -1.60
N ASN A 877 -35.64 16.90 -0.71
CA ASN A 877 -34.97 18.10 -0.25
C ASN A 877 -33.91 17.76 0.81
N LEU A 878 -32.73 18.38 0.71
CA LEU A 878 -31.73 18.45 1.76
C LEU A 878 -31.44 19.94 1.99
N ALA A 879 -31.81 20.50 3.14
CA ALA A 879 -31.56 21.91 3.47
C ALA A 879 -30.60 22.03 4.65
N TRP A 880 -29.90 23.17 4.73
CA TRP A 880 -29.01 23.56 5.83
C TRP A 880 -29.07 25.10 5.99
N PRO A 881 -28.48 25.71 7.03
CA PRO A 881 -28.76 27.10 7.42
C PRO A 881 -28.57 28.20 6.36
N ASP A 882 -27.72 27.98 5.36
CA ASP A 882 -27.42 28.95 4.28
C ASP A 882 -27.64 28.40 2.85
N GLY A 883 -28.20 27.19 2.69
CA GLY A 883 -28.43 26.58 1.38
C GLY A 883 -29.45 25.43 1.36
N GLU A 884 -29.85 25.04 0.15
CA GLU A 884 -30.62 23.82 -0.09
C GLU A 884 -30.15 23.10 -1.35
N GLY A 885 -30.21 21.77 -1.31
CA GLY A 885 -29.95 20.84 -2.39
C GLY A 885 -31.16 19.94 -2.65
N THR A 886 -31.14 19.22 -3.77
CA THR A 886 -32.18 18.25 -4.10
C THR A 886 -31.55 16.98 -4.63
N MET A 887 -31.78 15.87 -3.93
CA MET A 887 -31.43 14.52 -4.39
C MET A 887 -32.60 13.94 -5.18
N ILE A 888 -32.33 13.05 -6.12
CA ILE A 888 -33.34 12.31 -6.89
C ILE A 888 -33.18 10.83 -6.57
N THR A 889 -34.27 10.09 -6.40
CA THR A 889 -34.23 8.64 -6.19
C THR A 889 -33.92 7.86 -7.48
N GLU A 890 -32.99 6.93 -7.39
CA GLU A 890 -32.43 6.17 -8.52
C GLU A 890 -32.63 4.65 -8.39
N ASP A 891 -32.51 3.95 -9.51
CA ASP A 891 -32.70 2.49 -9.61
C ASP A 891 -31.41 1.74 -9.25
N LYS A 892 -31.00 1.86 -7.99
CA LYS A 892 -29.80 1.21 -7.43
C LYS A 892 -30.12 -0.18 -6.85
N PRO A 893 -29.24 -1.19 -7.02
CA PRO A 893 -29.48 -2.53 -6.51
C PRO A 893 -29.49 -2.56 -4.97
N TYR A 894 -30.42 -3.30 -4.37
CA TYR A 894 -30.43 -3.53 -2.92
C TYR A 894 -29.11 -4.22 -2.48
N PRO A 895 -28.45 -3.79 -1.38
CA PRO A 895 -28.95 -2.92 -0.30
C PRO A 895 -28.70 -1.41 -0.46
N GLU A 896 -28.27 -0.91 -1.62
CA GLU A 896 -28.02 0.52 -1.81
C GLU A 896 -29.32 1.34 -1.72
N TYR A 897 -29.30 2.42 -0.96
CA TYR A 897 -30.42 3.36 -0.81
C TYR A 897 -30.63 4.19 -2.08
N ALA A 898 -31.89 4.52 -2.37
CA ALA A 898 -32.31 5.18 -3.61
C ALA A 898 -31.56 6.49 -3.93
N ALA A 899 -31.24 7.28 -2.90
CA ALA A 899 -30.56 8.57 -3.02
C ALA A 899 -29.58 8.74 -1.85
N ASN A 900 -28.51 9.53 -2.05
CA ASN A 900 -27.58 9.88 -0.99
C ASN A 900 -26.88 11.21 -1.24
N SER A 901 -26.37 11.84 -0.18
CA SER A 901 -25.54 13.04 -0.22
C SER A 901 -24.57 13.03 0.96
N PRO A 902 -23.32 13.51 0.80
CA PRO A 902 -22.47 13.83 1.94
C PRO A 902 -23.07 14.99 2.76
N MET A 903 -22.65 15.09 4.04
CA MET A 903 -23.00 16.19 4.94
C MET A 903 -21.74 16.75 5.60
N TYR A 904 -21.63 18.08 5.67
CA TYR A 904 -20.44 18.76 6.14
C TYR A 904 -20.73 19.63 7.37
N GLY A 905 -19.81 19.63 8.33
CA GLY A 905 -19.87 20.49 9.52
C GLY A 905 -20.51 19.86 10.76
N GLU A 906 -20.22 20.48 11.91
CA GLU A 906 -20.63 20.00 13.24
C GLU A 906 -22.16 20.06 13.41
N ILE A 907 -22.76 19.12 14.15
CA ILE A 907 -24.22 19.06 14.34
C ILE A 907 -24.82 20.34 14.96
N ALA A 908 -24.02 21.07 15.76
CA ALA A 908 -24.40 22.35 16.35
C ALA A 908 -24.51 23.51 15.32
N GLU A 909 -23.84 23.37 14.17
CA GLU A 909 -23.67 24.40 13.14
C GLU A 909 -24.42 24.04 11.85
N ALA A 910 -24.23 22.82 11.35
CA ALA A 910 -24.69 22.38 10.02
C ALA A 910 -26.19 22.08 9.94
N LYS A 911 -26.79 21.50 10.98
CA LYS A 911 -28.25 21.33 11.18
C LYS A 911 -29.06 21.02 9.91
N TYR A 912 -28.66 19.97 9.20
CA TYR A 912 -29.34 19.54 7.99
C TYR A 912 -30.78 19.11 8.26
N GLU A 913 -31.65 19.34 7.28
CA GLU A 913 -33.05 18.93 7.27
C GLU A 913 -33.38 18.13 6.00
N VAL A 914 -34.12 17.02 6.12
CA VAL A 914 -34.53 16.18 4.98
C VAL A 914 -36.05 15.98 4.94
N SER A 915 -36.63 16.12 3.75
CA SER A 915 -38.05 15.89 3.48
C SER A 915 -38.28 15.59 1.99
N VAL A 916 -39.25 14.74 1.65
CA VAL A 916 -39.64 14.47 0.25
C VAL A 916 -40.31 15.73 -0.36
N LYS A 917 -40.01 16.04 -1.62
CA LYS A 917 -40.62 17.17 -2.36
C LYS A 917 -41.94 16.79 -3.03
N ASP A 918 -42.62 17.80 -3.58
CA ASP A 918 -43.83 17.71 -4.42
C ASP A 918 -45.12 17.17 -3.77
N ALA A 919 -45.09 16.82 -2.49
CA ALA A 919 -46.28 16.56 -1.67
C ALA A 919 -46.00 16.87 -0.18
N PRO A 920 -47.01 16.89 0.70
CA PRO A 920 -46.78 16.96 2.14
C PRO A 920 -45.89 15.79 2.61
N SER A 921 -44.76 16.13 3.22
CA SER A 921 -43.80 15.15 3.75
C SER A 921 -43.48 15.50 5.20
N ASP A 922 -43.40 14.48 6.05
CA ASP A 922 -42.67 14.63 7.30
C ASP A 922 -41.26 15.12 7.01
N LYS A 923 -40.67 15.85 7.96
CA LYS A 923 -39.31 16.39 7.89
C LYS A 923 -38.52 15.92 9.08
N ILE A 924 -37.31 15.41 8.86
CA ILE A 924 -36.32 15.21 9.91
C ILE A 924 -35.35 16.39 9.91
N SER A 925 -35.04 16.93 11.09
CA SER A 925 -34.23 18.14 11.26
C SER A 925 -33.18 17.98 12.35
N GLY A 926 -31.99 18.55 12.13
CA GLY A 926 -30.88 18.57 13.08
C GLY A 926 -29.77 17.56 12.77
N LEU A 927 -29.67 17.04 11.54
CA LEU A 927 -28.59 16.12 11.16
C LEU A 927 -27.26 16.89 10.99
N GLY A 928 -26.13 16.20 11.15
CA GLY A 928 -24.79 16.78 11.00
C GLY A 928 -23.72 15.85 11.59
N LEU A 929 -22.48 16.31 11.72
CA LEU A 929 -21.38 15.47 12.22
C LEU A 929 -21.15 15.73 13.72
N PRO A 930 -21.52 14.82 14.64
CA PRO A 930 -21.37 15.05 16.07
C PRO A 930 -19.91 14.89 16.51
N GLY A 931 -19.29 15.97 16.99
CA GLY A 931 -17.86 16.02 17.28
C GLY A 931 -16.98 15.88 16.03
N LYS A 932 -17.46 16.37 14.88
CA LYS A 932 -16.90 16.19 13.53
C LYS A 932 -16.62 14.74 13.12
N ARG A 933 -17.27 13.77 13.76
CA ARG A 933 -17.10 12.34 13.46
C ARG A 933 -17.82 11.96 12.17
N HIS A 934 -17.23 11.05 11.39
CA HIS A 934 -17.88 10.51 10.20
C HIS A 934 -19.09 9.64 10.60
N VAL A 935 -20.30 10.04 10.23
CA VAL A 935 -21.53 9.35 10.66
C VAL A 935 -22.53 9.27 9.51
N ASN A 936 -23.25 8.16 9.43
CA ASN A 936 -24.30 7.98 8.43
C ASN A 936 -25.69 8.05 9.05
N TYR A 937 -26.64 8.61 8.32
CA TYR A 937 -28.07 8.57 8.64
C TYR A 937 -28.82 7.92 7.48
N PHE A 938 -29.64 6.91 7.78
CA PHE A 938 -30.42 6.19 6.78
C PHE A 938 -31.90 6.45 7.00
N LEU A 939 -32.54 7.10 6.02
CA LEU A 939 -33.90 7.61 6.11
C LEU A 939 -34.80 6.83 5.17
N THR A 940 -35.90 6.27 5.65
CA THR A 940 -36.95 5.70 4.80
C THR A 940 -38.23 6.50 4.94
N PHE A 941 -38.65 7.12 3.85
CA PHE A 941 -39.98 7.71 3.71
C PHE A 941 -40.91 6.73 2.98
N GLN A 942 -42.16 6.63 3.42
CA GLN A 942 -43.19 5.84 2.75
C GLN A 942 -44.42 6.70 2.45
N ARG A 943 -44.92 6.60 1.22
CA ARG A 943 -46.20 7.19 0.82
C ARG A 943 -47.35 6.51 1.56
N LYS A 944 -48.22 7.31 2.16
CA LYS A 944 -49.48 6.89 2.77
C LYS A 944 -50.64 7.56 2.04
N SER A 945 -51.68 6.78 1.78
CA SER A 945 -53.01 7.28 1.43
C SER A 945 -53.84 7.45 2.72
N GLU A 946 -54.32 8.66 2.98
CA GLU A 946 -55.36 8.93 4.00
C GLU A 946 -56.73 9.19 3.35
#